data_AF-A0AAN7I1E8-F1
#
_entry.id   AF-A0AAN7I1E8-F1
#
_cell.length_a   1.000
_cell.length_b   1.000
_cell.length_c   1.000
_cell.angle_alpha   90.00
_cell.angle_beta   90.00
_cell.angle_gamma   90.00
#
_symmetry.space_group_name_H-M   'P 1'
#
loop_
_entity.id
_entity.type
_entity.pdbx_description
1 polymer ?
#
loop_
_entity_poly.entity_id
_entity_poly.type
_entity_poly.pdbx_seq_one_letter_code
_entity_poly.pdbx_strand_id
1 'polypeptide(L)'
;MTKNAEKAIKKTTNKIAKGADSYGTKRLDDNKHCKMENPLDVEYVNEVHVSDFMKALAYDPVKGVDTSNAEHISAWTDALPVRSTSSSSSSTKDQKKPSKRKLREQEAAKPKGISHSLLQYPLIIIIGVIMFVELVAYISLRQIVRIWENVFSWRGKKRILRNKLRASKTYKEWCESADALDNYMHKDEWKKTIPFAYYDYRLLQKVVKHLKIYRQGDTVEDATKLMDVLYVCLKQNFAGIENARLYSNTYLGTKALIEEYVEEVTRSIEALASNKHISSDEKKLAFKLYSKNYGRTAFCLSGGAGFGYYHLGVIRALLDRGLLPSIITGTSAGSLMGAIVCTRTDEELDQILNPELSSRIRICQDSWPTKFYRFVTQGSLFDAEQWCREAMWFCKGSLTFKEAYERTGRIFNVSVIPYDPHSPPKLLNYLTAPDCVVWSAVLASAAIPGILNPVVLMQKKRNSTHLIPYNYGHKFKDGSLSTDIPTLALNTQFNVNYTIVSQVNPHVHVFFYANQGSPGRPVTHLEGRGWRGGFLASTIEQMLKLDLAKWLKVLRSLKLLPKVHDQDWSSVWLQKFDGNVTILPKSNLSDWLYTIADPDTERLKKLMSIGQIRTWPKISMISNRMRIEASIEKVRRLLRANASNKNNRAGRFNSYSDVETEKLSQSMEAHDAMNHANNSDAGSGDELVFLSRRRVSMPDGSFQHLQDKDFFKEQNRRRKFMAQFLDSPKEGNNSTQSSVLFDSHSDDSDSHSLFPSSPEDYSQHH
;
A
#
# COMPACT_ATOMS: atom_id res chain seq x y z
N MET A 1 4.39 39.80 16.62
CA MET A 1 4.08 38.45 16.11
C MET A 1 4.49 38.23 14.64
N THR A 2 4.27 39.21 13.75
CA THR A 2 4.63 39.15 12.31
C THR A 2 6.13 38.91 12.03
N LYS A 3 7.04 39.58 12.74
CA LYS A 3 8.50 39.37 12.61
C LYS A 3 8.97 37.96 13.04
N ASN A 4 8.31 37.35 14.03
CA ASN A 4 8.64 35.98 14.47
C ASN A 4 8.12 34.93 13.47
N ALA A 5 6.97 35.18 12.85
CA ALA A 5 6.42 34.34 11.79
C ALA A 5 7.26 34.39 10.50
N GLU A 6 7.80 35.55 10.12
CA GLU A 6 8.72 35.67 8.98
C GLU A 6 10.05 34.95 9.20
N LYS A 7 10.60 35.05 10.42
CA LYS A 7 11.77 34.25 10.81
C LYS A 7 11.46 32.76 10.81
N ALA A 8 10.27 32.34 11.25
CA ALA A 8 9.86 30.94 11.20
C ALA A 8 9.74 30.44 9.75
N ILE A 9 9.02 31.16 8.88
CA ILE A 9 8.83 30.77 7.47
C ILE A 9 10.17 30.72 6.73
N LYS A 10 11.03 31.74 6.83
CA LYS A 10 12.37 31.71 6.23
C LYS A 10 13.24 30.60 6.80
N LYS A 11 13.11 30.28 8.09
CA LYS A 11 13.82 29.15 8.71
C LYS A 11 13.24 27.82 8.23
N THR A 12 11.95 27.75 7.90
CA THR A 12 11.29 26.54 7.37
C THR A 12 11.58 26.32 5.89
N THR A 13 11.47 27.32 5.02
CA THR A 13 11.92 27.20 3.61
C THR A 13 13.40 26.88 3.54
N ASN A 14 14.24 27.53 4.36
CA ASN A 14 15.64 27.17 4.46
C ASN A 14 15.89 25.81 5.12
N LYS A 15 14.97 25.23 5.91
CA LYS A 15 15.13 23.90 6.53
C LYS A 15 14.60 22.78 5.62
N ILE A 16 13.57 23.04 4.82
CA ILE A 16 13.15 22.18 3.71
C ILE A 16 14.23 22.17 2.62
N ALA A 17 14.85 23.33 2.35
CA ALA A 17 15.99 23.46 1.45
C ALA A 17 17.30 22.90 2.05
N LYS A 18 17.67 23.16 3.31
CA LYS A 18 18.90 22.63 3.95
C LYS A 18 18.79 21.17 4.38
N GLY A 19 17.59 20.66 4.66
CA GLY A 19 17.35 19.23 4.77
C GLY A 19 17.65 18.49 3.45
N ALA A 20 17.69 19.20 2.31
CA ALA A 20 18.25 18.69 1.06
C ALA A 20 19.78 18.55 1.12
N ASP A 21 20.46 19.53 1.73
CA ASP A 21 21.92 19.68 1.72
C ASP A 21 22.61 18.96 2.90
N SER A 22 21.89 18.26 3.79
CA SER A 22 22.52 17.47 4.88
C SER A 22 22.35 15.95 4.74
N TYR A 23 21.34 15.52 3.98
CA TYR A 23 21.08 14.10 3.71
C TYR A 23 21.54 13.68 2.31
N GLY A 24 21.57 14.59 1.33
CA GLY A 24 22.00 14.29 -0.05
C GLY A 24 23.51 14.40 -0.28
N THR A 25 24.18 15.36 0.35
CA THR A 25 25.64 15.61 0.20
C THR A 25 26.48 14.66 1.05
N LYS A 26 26.06 14.31 2.27
CA LYS A 26 26.77 13.34 3.12
C LYS A 26 26.84 11.92 2.55
N ARG A 27 26.05 11.58 1.52
CA ARG A 27 26.11 10.28 0.84
C ARG A 27 27.04 10.26 -0.38
N LEU A 28 27.49 11.42 -0.87
CA LEU A 28 28.30 11.51 -2.09
C LEU A 28 29.81 11.54 -1.84
N ASP A 29 30.25 11.81 -0.60
CA ASP A 29 31.68 12.08 -0.31
C ASP A 29 32.50 10.85 0.13
N ASP A 30 31.87 9.67 0.36
CA ASP A 30 32.57 8.47 0.87
C ASP A 30 32.96 7.44 -0.21
N ASN A 31 32.88 7.78 -1.50
CA ASN A 31 33.29 6.88 -2.60
C ASN A 31 34.81 6.85 -2.77
N LYS A 32 35.52 6.15 -1.86
CA LYS A 32 36.88 5.65 -2.12
C LYS A 32 36.81 4.47 -3.10
N HIS A 33 37.54 4.61 -4.19
CA HIS A 33 37.72 3.64 -5.27
C HIS A 33 37.99 2.20 -4.79
N CYS A 34 36.98 1.34 -4.91
CA CYS A 34 37.17 -0.06 -5.26
C CYS A 34 36.59 -0.26 -6.67
N LYS A 35 37.36 -0.86 -7.58
CA LYS A 35 36.87 -1.26 -8.91
C LYS A 35 35.79 -2.34 -8.73
N MET A 36 34.53 -1.93 -8.58
CA MET A 36 33.39 -2.83 -8.68
C MET A 36 32.97 -2.94 -10.14
N GLU A 37 32.76 -4.16 -10.62
CA GLU A 37 32.11 -4.44 -11.91
C GLU A 37 30.79 -3.66 -12.00
N ASN A 38 30.42 -3.22 -13.20
CA ASN A 38 29.20 -2.45 -13.41
C ASN A 38 28.00 -3.28 -12.91
N PRO A 39 27.22 -2.84 -11.92
CA PRO A 39 26.16 -3.65 -11.30
C PRO A 39 25.04 -4.05 -12.28
N LEU A 40 24.98 -3.39 -13.44
CA LEU A 40 24.09 -3.72 -14.54
C LEU A 40 24.53 -4.99 -15.29
N ASP A 41 25.82 -5.33 -15.29
CA ASP A 41 26.37 -6.40 -16.12
C ASP A 41 26.29 -7.80 -15.51
N VAL A 42 25.90 -7.89 -14.24
CA VAL A 42 25.77 -9.15 -13.51
C VAL A 42 24.51 -9.90 -13.94
N GLU A 43 24.66 -11.15 -14.38
CA GLU A 43 23.56 -12.07 -14.65
C GLU A 43 23.23 -12.90 -13.39
N TYR A 44 21.93 -12.98 -13.07
CA TYR A 44 21.43 -13.70 -11.89
C TYR A 44 20.60 -14.94 -12.26
N VAL A 45 20.67 -15.38 -13.51
CA VAL A 45 19.85 -16.46 -14.04
C VAL A 45 20.35 -17.81 -13.50
N ASN A 46 19.42 -18.62 -12.98
CA ASN A 46 19.71 -19.99 -12.57
C ASN A 46 18.94 -20.96 -13.47
N GLU A 47 19.66 -21.68 -14.34
CA GLU A 47 19.07 -22.59 -15.33
C GLU A 47 18.23 -23.71 -14.70
N VAL A 48 18.63 -24.22 -13.52
CA VAL A 48 17.88 -25.27 -12.82
C VAL A 48 16.48 -24.76 -12.48
N HIS A 49 16.40 -23.53 -11.94
CA HIS A 49 15.13 -22.92 -11.57
C HIS A 49 14.24 -22.60 -12.77
N VAL A 50 14.84 -22.20 -13.90
CA VAL A 50 14.10 -22.00 -15.17
C VAL A 50 13.51 -23.33 -15.63
N SER A 51 14.30 -24.40 -15.62
CA SER A 51 13.84 -25.74 -16.03
C SER A 51 12.71 -26.27 -15.14
N ASP A 52 12.83 -26.12 -13.81
CA ASP A 52 11.80 -26.52 -12.85
C ASP A 52 10.49 -25.74 -13.08
N PHE A 53 10.59 -24.45 -13.40
CA PHE A 53 9.46 -23.60 -13.72
C PHE A 53 8.74 -24.03 -15.01
N MET A 54 9.50 -24.30 -16.08
CA MET A 54 8.92 -24.76 -17.34
C MET A 54 8.23 -26.13 -17.17
N LYS A 55 8.81 -27.01 -16.35
CA LYS A 55 8.22 -28.30 -15.99
C LYS A 55 6.90 -28.11 -15.22
N ALA A 56 6.87 -27.17 -14.28
CA ALA A 56 5.65 -26.84 -13.52
C ALA A 56 4.57 -26.15 -14.37
N LEU A 57 4.96 -25.38 -15.39
CA LEU A 57 4.01 -24.71 -16.30
C LEU A 57 3.40 -25.69 -17.32
N ALA A 58 4.19 -26.66 -17.78
CA ALA A 58 3.75 -27.76 -18.63
C ALA A 58 2.88 -28.78 -17.85
N TYR A 59 3.08 -28.88 -16.54
CA TYR A 59 2.25 -29.71 -15.68
C TYR A 59 0.82 -29.16 -15.63
N ASP A 60 -0.10 -29.94 -16.17
CA ASP A 60 -1.53 -29.68 -16.07
C ASP A 60 -2.06 -30.42 -14.84
N PRO A 61 -2.48 -29.72 -13.77
CA PRO A 61 -3.00 -30.37 -12.56
C PRO A 61 -4.24 -31.23 -12.83
N VAL A 62 -4.87 -31.08 -14.01
CA VAL A 62 -6.01 -31.89 -14.46
C VAL A 62 -5.60 -33.18 -15.18
N LYS A 63 -4.42 -33.24 -15.81
CA LYS A 63 -3.97 -34.40 -16.61
C LYS A 63 -2.89 -35.25 -15.95
N GLY A 64 -2.17 -34.72 -14.96
CA GLY A 64 -0.99 -35.34 -14.36
C GLY A 64 -1.19 -35.98 -12.99
N VAL A 65 -2.24 -36.78 -12.78
CA VAL A 65 -2.36 -37.55 -11.52
C VAL A 65 -1.60 -38.87 -11.65
N ASP A 66 -0.35 -38.91 -11.19
CA ASP A 66 0.21 -40.13 -10.62
C ASP A 66 -0.55 -40.40 -9.31
N THR A 67 -1.43 -41.39 -9.35
CA THR A 67 -2.36 -41.78 -8.30
C THR A 67 -1.63 -42.42 -7.12
N SER A 68 -1.13 -41.61 -6.19
CA SER A 68 -0.80 -42.18 -4.87
C SER A 68 -1.15 -41.35 -3.65
N ASN A 69 -1.24 -40.00 -3.66
CA ASN A 69 -1.41 -39.27 -2.38
C ASN A 69 -2.02 -37.84 -2.45
N ALA A 70 -3.09 -37.61 -3.21
CA ALA A 70 -3.90 -36.40 -2.98
C ALA A 70 -5.33 -36.54 -3.50
N GLU A 71 -6.29 -36.67 -2.60
CA GLU A 71 -7.69 -36.35 -2.88
C GLU A 71 -7.82 -34.83 -3.00
N HIS A 72 -8.24 -34.30 -4.15
CA HIS A 72 -8.94 -33.00 -4.18
C HIS A 72 -9.80 -32.80 -5.43
N ILE A 73 -10.90 -32.10 -5.18
CA ILE A 73 -12.12 -31.92 -5.99
C ILE A 73 -11.89 -31.03 -7.22
N SER A 74 -12.52 -31.43 -8.32
CA SER A 74 -12.42 -30.87 -9.68
C SER A 74 -13.03 -29.48 -9.87
N ALA A 75 -12.42 -28.69 -10.76
CA ALA A 75 -13.11 -27.67 -11.56
C ALA A 75 -12.68 -27.76 -13.04
N TRP A 76 -13.68 -27.96 -13.90
CA TRP A 76 -13.64 -28.13 -15.35
C TRP A 76 -13.27 -26.85 -16.10
N THR A 77 -12.07 -26.73 -16.67
CA THR A 77 -11.80 -25.78 -17.78
C THR A 77 -10.63 -26.26 -18.65
N ASP A 78 -10.90 -27.29 -19.44
CA ASP A 78 -10.03 -27.74 -20.53
C ASP A 78 -10.72 -27.32 -21.85
N ALA A 79 -10.51 -26.06 -22.26
CA ALA A 79 -11.18 -25.48 -23.43
C ALA A 79 -10.26 -24.54 -24.23
N LEU A 80 -9.08 -25.01 -24.62
CA LEU A 80 -8.40 -24.57 -25.85
C LEU A 80 -7.62 -25.75 -26.46
N PRO A 81 -7.66 -25.98 -27.79
CA PRO A 81 -6.85 -27.01 -28.41
C PRO A 81 -5.42 -26.50 -28.59
N VAL A 82 -4.47 -27.00 -27.81
CA VAL A 82 -3.04 -26.81 -28.10
C VAL A 82 -2.68 -27.73 -29.26
N ARG A 83 -2.45 -27.16 -30.45
CA ARG A 83 -1.78 -27.87 -31.55
C ARG A 83 -0.28 -27.92 -31.24
N SER A 84 0.19 -29.00 -30.63
CA SER A 84 1.61 -29.32 -30.63
C SER A 84 1.96 -30.05 -31.92
N THR A 85 2.71 -29.40 -32.79
CA THR A 85 3.42 -30.08 -33.89
C THR A 85 4.74 -30.60 -33.34
N SER A 86 4.81 -31.88 -33.02
CA SER A 86 6.07 -32.62 -32.95
C SER A 86 5.92 -33.93 -33.71
N SER A 87 6.77 -34.06 -34.71
CA SER A 87 6.95 -35.22 -35.57
C SER A 87 7.76 -36.29 -34.84
N SER A 88 7.18 -37.47 -34.61
CA SER A 88 7.77 -38.79 -34.95
C SER A 88 7.03 -39.96 -34.29
N SER A 89 6.68 -40.93 -35.15
CA SER A 89 6.45 -42.37 -34.91
C SER A 89 5.31 -42.88 -34.00
N SER A 90 4.30 -43.44 -34.69
CA SER A 90 3.57 -44.69 -34.40
C SER A 90 2.85 -44.87 -33.06
N SER A 91 1.55 -44.58 -33.04
CA SER A 91 0.51 -45.59 -32.71
C SER A 91 -0.88 -44.95 -32.81
N THR A 92 -1.75 -45.61 -33.56
CA THR A 92 -3.16 -45.26 -33.78
C THR A 92 -3.97 -45.36 -32.49
N LYS A 93 -4.42 -44.22 -31.95
CA LYS A 93 -5.58 -44.14 -31.03
C LYS A 93 -6.41 -42.89 -31.34
N ASP A 94 -7.70 -43.12 -31.53
CA ASP A 94 -8.75 -42.16 -31.85
C ASP A 94 -8.76 -40.91 -30.94
N GLN A 95 -8.49 -39.74 -31.52
CA GLN A 95 -8.81 -38.45 -30.88
C GLN A 95 -10.29 -38.13 -31.11
N LYS A 96 -11.14 -38.53 -30.16
CA LYS A 96 -12.55 -38.09 -30.10
C LYS A 96 -12.61 -36.58 -29.85
N LYS A 97 -13.15 -35.83 -30.82
CA LYS A 97 -13.65 -34.46 -30.61
C LYS A 97 -14.58 -34.43 -29.38
N PRO A 98 -14.54 -33.38 -28.54
CA PRO A 98 -15.46 -33.29 -27.41
C PRO A 98 -16.91 -33.34 -27.91
N SER A 99 -17.72 -34.22 -27.32
CA SER A 99 -19.10 -34.43 -27.77
C SER A 99 -19.94 -33.17 -27.48
N LYS A 100 -20.74 -32.75 -28.45
CA LYS A 100 -21.72 -31.64 -28.34
C LYS A 100 -22.63 -31.78 -27.10
N ARG A 101 -22.73 -32.97 -26.51
CA ARG A 101 -23.50 -33.29 -25.31
C ARG A 101 -22.91 -32.67 -24.03
N LYS A 102 -21.58 -32.64 -23.87
CA LYS A 102 -20.92 -32.01 -22.69
C LYS A 102 -21.05 -30.49 -22.69
N LEU A 103 -20.99 -29.85 -23.87
CA LEU A 103 -21.27 -28.42 -24.03
C LEU A 103 -22.73 -28.09 -23.68
N ARG A 104 -23.67 -28.95 -24.09
CA ARG A 104 -25.10 -28.82 -23.75
C ARG A 104 -25.38 -28.97 -22.25
N GLU A 105 -24.68 -29.88 -21.55
CA GLU A 105 -24.77 -30.02 -20.09
C GLU A 105 -24.21 -28.81 -19.34
N GLN A 106 -23.12 -28.21 -19.83
CA GLN A 106 -22.56 -26.96 -19.28
C GLN A 106 -23.47 -25.74 -19.50
N GLU A 107 -24.14 -25.67 -20.66
CA GLU A 107 -25.13 -24.63 -20.96
C GLU A 107 -26.42 -24.79 -20.14
N ALA A 108 -26.83 -26.04 -19.88
CA ALA A 108 -27.99 -26.36 -19.04
C ALA A 108 -27.81 -26.02 -17.55
N ALA A 109 -26.56 -25.93 -17.07
CA ALA A 109 -26.25 -25.61 -15.67
C ALA A 109 -26.45 -24.13 -15.29
N LYS A 110 -26.73 -23.24 -16.25
CA LYS A 110 -27.03 -21.81 -15.99
C LYS A 110 -28.47 -21.52 -16.45
N PRO A 111 -29.44 -21.34 -15.55
CA PRO A 111 -30.80 -20.97 -15.96
C PRO A 111 -30.76 -19.56 -16.54
N LYS A 112 -30.71 -19.44 -17.86
CA LYS A 112 -30.89 -18.17 -18.58
C LYS A 112 -32.35 -18.08 -18.98
N GLY A 113 -33.08 -17.14 -18.38
CA GLY A 113 -34.44 -16.84 -18.82
C GLY A 113 -34.47 -16.39 -20.28
N ILE A 114 -35.56 -16.68 -20.99
CA ILE A 114 -35.77 -16.28 -22.40
C ILE A 114 -35.64 -14.76 -22.55
N SER A 115 -36.13 -14.00 -21.56
CA SER A 115 -36.00 -12.54 -21.48
C SER A 115 -34.54 -12.08 -21.46
N HIS A 116 -33.67 -12.75 -20.69
CA HIS A 116 -32.25 -12.44 -20.64
C HIS A 116 -31.59 -12.70 -21.99
N SER A 117 -31.90 -13.82 -22.65
CA SER A 117 -31.28 -14.13 -23.96
C SER A 117 -31.69 -13.17 -25.07
N LEU A 118 -32.94 -12.66 -25.04
CA LEU A 118 -33.45 -11.75 -26.05
C LEU A 118 -33.02 -10.29 -25.81
N LEU A 119 -33.11 -9.82 -24.55
CA LEU A 119 -32.88 -8.41 -24.19
C LEU A 119 -31.42 -8.09 -23.89
N GLN A 120 -30.55 -9.09 -23.69
CA GLN A 120 -29.15 -8.86 -23.33
C GLN A 120 -28.43 -7.95 -24.33
N TYR A 121 -28.45 -8.29 -25.63
CA TYR A 121 -27.72 -7.51 -26.64
C TYR A 121 -28.32 -6.12 -26.90
N PRO A 122 -29.65 -5.95 -27.05
CA PRO A 122 -30.25 -4.61 -27.14
C PRO A 122 -29.88 -3.72 -25.94
N LEU A 123 -29.92 -4.26 -24.72
CA LEU A 123 -29.64 -3.51 -23.50
C LEU A 123 -28.15 -3.12 -23.42
N ILE A 124 -27.23 -4.00 -23.81
CA ILE A 124 -25.80 -3.69 -23.93
C ILE A 124 -25.57 -2.56 -24.94
N ILE A 125 -26.22 -2.62 -26.10
CA ILE A 125 -26.07 -1.60 -27.15
C ILE A 125 -26.60 -0.25 -26.66
N ILE A 126 -27.79 -0.21 -26.06
CA ILE A 126 -28.40 1.03 -25.54
C ILE A 126 -27.50 1.66 -24.47
N ILE A 127 -27.07 0.89 -23.46
CA ILE A 127 -26.17 1.40 -22.43
C ILE A 127 -24.83 1.82 -23.03
N GLY A 128 -24.30 1.04 -23.98
CA GLY A 128 -23.05 1.34 -24.67
C GLY A 128 -23.10 2.67 -25.43
N VAL A 129 -24.21 2.96 -26.11
CA VAL A 129 -24.44 4.24 -26.80
C VAL A 129 -24.53 5.39 -25.80
N ILE A 130 -25.29 5.24 -24.71
CA ILE A 130 -25.39 6.27 -23.66
C ILE A 130 -24.00 6.56 -23.07
N MET A 131 -23.27 5.52 -22.68
CA MET A 131 -21.90 5.66 -22.16
C MET A 131 -20.96 6.31 -23.17
N PHE A 132 -21.07 5.99 -24.46
CA PHE A 132 -20.25 6.60 -25.50
C PHE A 132 -20.53 8.10 -25.63
N VAL A 133 -21.81 8.51 -25.64
CA VAL A 133 -22.21 9.92 -25.69
C VAL A 133 -21.73 10.66 -24.44
N GLU A 134 -21.92 10.10 -23.24
CA GLU A 134 -21.43 10.68 -21.98
C GLU A 134 -19.89 10.80 -21.97
N LEU A 135 -19.17 9.82 -22.52
CA LEU A 135 -17.72 9.85 -22.63
C LEU A 135 -17.25 10.96 -23.60
N VAL A 136 -17.89 11.11 -24.75
CA VAL A 136 -17.59 12.19 -25.70
C VAL A 136 -17.88 13.55 -25.08
N ALA A 137 -19.00 13.70 -24.38
CA ALA A 137 -19.33 14.92 -23.64
C ALA A 137 -18.28 15.25 -22.56
N TYR A 138 -17.84 14.23 -21.80
CA TYR A 138 -16.78 14.37 -20.79
C TYR A 138 -15.46 14.83 -21.41
N ILE A 139 -15.00 14.18 -22.47
CA ILE A 139 -13.75 14.54 -23.15
C ILE A 139 -13.84 15.96 -23.70
N SER A 140 -14.96 16.32 -24.34
CA SER A 140 -15.19 17.65 -24.92
C SER A 140 -15.15 18.75 -23.88
N LEU A 141 -15.88 18.58 -22.77
CA LEU A 141 -15.86 19.51 -21.63
C LEU A 141 -14.44 19.73 -21.12
N ARG A 142 -13.63 18.67 -21.02
CA ARG A 142 -12.24 18.80 -20.58
C ARG A 142 -11.34 19.52 -21.57
N GLN A 143 -11.53 19.34 -22.87
CA GLN A 143 -10.77 20.12 -23.85
C GLN A 143 -11.15 21.60 -23.76
N ILE A 144 -12.43 21.92 -23.57
CA ILE A 144 -12.91 23.30 -23.40
C ILE A 144 -12.25 23.93 -22.16
N VAL A 145 -12.31 23.27 -20.99
CA VAL A 145 -11.68 23.78 -19.76
C VAL A 145 -10.16 23.94 -19.95
N ARG A 146 -9.49 23.00 -20.61
CA ARG A 146 -8.05 23.07 -20.86
C ARG A 146 -7.67 24.24 -21.78
N ILE A 147 -8.43 24.46 -22.86
CA ILE A 147 -8.22 25.57 -23.78
C ILE A 147 -8.46 26.89 -23.05
N TRP A 148 -9.56 26.98 -22.30
CA TRP A 148 -9.91 28.17 -21.53
C TRP A 148 -8.82 28.52 -20.49
N GLU A 149 -8.34 27.54 -19.73
CA GLU A 149 -7.23 27.74 -18.79
C GLU A 149 -5.95 28.21 -19.49
N ASN A 150 -5.61 27.62 -20.64
CA ASN A 150 -4.42 28.01 -21.38
C ASN A 150 -4.51 29.46 -21.88
N VAL A 151 -5.68 29.88 -22.40
CA VAL A 151 -5.89 31.20 -22.97
C VAL A 151 -5.89 32.30 -21.91
N PHE A 152 -6.59 32.09 -20.78
CA PHE A 152 -6.81 33.12 -19.77
C PHE A 152 -5.82 33.05 -18.60
N SER A 153 -5.47 31.86 -18.13
CA SER A 153 -4.66 31.71 -16.91
C SER A 153 -3.15 31.70 -17.15
N TRP A 154 -2.69 31.55 -18.41
CA TRP A 154 -1.27 31.45 -18.77
C TRP A 154 -0.77 32.71 -19.51
N ARG A 155 -0.95 33.90 -18.92
CA ARG A 155 -0.40 35.16 -19.44
C ARG A 155 0.64 35.78 -18.49
N GLY A 156 1.56 36.56 -19.07
CA GLY A 156 2.55 37.40 -18.36
C GLY A 156 3.55 36.65 -17.47
N LYS A 157 3.96 37.29 -16.37
CA LYS A 157 4.97 36.82 -15.43
C LYS A 157 4.63 35.47 -14.77
N LYS A 158 3.33 35.15 -14.59
CA LYS A 158 2.86 33.84 -14.11
C LYS A 158 3.28 32.69 -15.01
N ARG A 159 3.25 32.90 -16.34
CA ARG A 159 3.65 31.87 -17.32
C ARG A 159 5.15 31.60 -17.25
N ILE A 160 5.96 32.66 -17.15
CA ILE A 160 7.43 32.56 -17.08
C ILE A 160 7.84 31.76 -15.83
N LEU A 161 7.31 32.10 -14.66
CA LEU A 161 7.61 31.38 -13.42
C LEU A 161 7.14 29.92 -13.45
N ARG A 162 5.96 29.63 -14.00
CA ARG A 162 5.50 28.23 -14.18
C ARG A 162 6.33 27.44 -15.17
N ASN A 163 6.83 28.08 -16.23
CA ASN A 163 7.73 27.44 -17.18
C ASN A 163 9.07 27.13 -16.51
N LYS A 164 9.62 28.06 -15.72
CA LYS A 164 10.82 27.82 -14.90
C LYS A 164 10.62 26.65 -13.94
N LEU A 165 9.48 26.59 -13.24
CA LEU A 165 9.10 25.48 -12.36
C LEU A 165 8.97 24.13 -13.09
N ARG A 166 8.57 24.12 -14.37
CA ARG A 166 8.48 22.89 -15.18
C ARG A 166 9.82 22.48 -15.78
N ALA A 167 10.74 23.42 -15.95
CA ALA A 167 12.05 23.20 -16.53
C ALA A 167 13.13 22.82 -15.49
N SER A 168 12.84 22.94 -14.19
CA SER A 168 13.74 22.58 -13.10
C SER A 168 14.15 21.11 -13.20
N LYS A 169 15.46 20.85 -13.13
CA LYS A 169 16.03 19.49 -13.20
C LYS A 169 16.31 18.91 -11.83
N THR A 170 16.57 19.78 -10.85
CA THR A 170 16.82 19.37 -9.47
C THR A 170 15.67 19.79 -8.56
N TYR A 171 15.48 19.07 -7.45
CA TYR A 171 14.48 19.45 -6.46
C TYR A 171 14.76 20.82 -5.83
N LYS A 172 16.04 21.20 -5.68
CA LYS A 172 16.44 22.49 -5.11
C LYS A 172 15.98 23.65 -6.01
N GLU A 173 16.29 23.58 -7.30
CA GLU A 173 15.77 24.53 -8.30
C GLU A 173 14.25 24.56 -8.33
N TRP A 174 13.61 23.39 -8.18
CA TRP A 174 12.15 23.30 -8.12
C TRP A 174 11.59 24.03 -6.90
N CYS A 175 12.18 23.85 -5.71
CA CYS A 175 11.79 24.57 -4.49
C CYS A 175 11.97 26.08 -4.62
N GLU A 176 13.10 26.54 -5.15
CA GLU A 176 13.36 27.98 -5.39
C GLU A 176 12.35 28.58 -6.36
N SER A 177 12.03 27.85 -7.43
CA SER A 177 11.03 28.28 -8.41
C SER A 177 9.61 28.25 -7.84
N ALA A 178 9.30 27.28 -6.98
CA ALA A 178 8.01 27.17 -6.29
C ALA A 178 7.82 28.31 -5.28
N ASP A 179 8.87 28.62 -4.52
CA ASP A 179 8.88 29.71 -3.54
C ASP A 179 8.76 31.07 -4.24
N ALA A 180 9.51 31.31 -5.32
CA ALA A 180 9.35 32.54 -6.11
C ALA A 180 7.93 32.71 -6.66
N LEU A 181 7.25 31.61 -6.97
CA LEU A 181 5.90 31.63 -7.50
C LEU A 181 4.84 31.78 -6.41
N ASP A 182 5.04 31.17 -5.23
CA ASP A 182 4.21 31.39 -4.03
C ASP A 182 4.28 32.86 -3.57
N ASN A 183 5.48 33.44 -3.52
CA ASN A 183 5.71 34.86 -3.19
C ASN A 183 4.98 35.78 -4.18
N TYR A 184 5.08 35.50 -5.49
CA TYR A 184 4.41 36.30 -6.52
C TYR A 184 2.87 36.19 -6.47
N MET A 185 2.33 35.07 -5.97
CA MET A 185 0.89 34.84 -5.84
C MET A 185 0.35 35.13 -4.43
N HIS A 186 1.13 35.82 -3.58
CA HIS A 186 0.78 36.15 -2.18
C HIS A 186 0.36 34.92 -1.36
N LYS A 187 0.89 33.74 -1.71
CA LYS A 187 0.53 32.48 -1.05
C LYS A 187 1.17 32.32 0.31
N ASP A 188 2.26 33.02 0.58
CA ASP A 188 2.90 33.00 1.90
C ASP A 188 2.07 33.73 2.96
N GLU A 189 1.27 34.73 2.56
CA GLU A 189 0.27 35.32 3.45
C GLU A 189 -0.81 34.29 3.80
N TRP A 190 -1.26 33.50 2.84
CA TRP A 190 -2.16 32.38 3.11
C TRP A 190 -1.53 31.35 4.06
N LYS A 191 -0.23 31.03 3.94
CA LYS A 191 0.45 30.12 4.89
C LYS A 191 0.43 30.66 6.33
N LYS A 192 0.48 31.99 6.51
CA LYS A 192 0.38 32.68 7.80
C LYS A 192 -1.04 32.69 8.37
N THR A 193 -2.07 32.77 7.53
CA THR A 193 -3.46 32.75 8.00
C THR A 193 -3.79 31.41 8.67
N ILE A 194 -4.23 31.46 9.92
CA ILE A 194 -4.58 30.28 10.71
C ILE A 194 -5.94 29.67 10.30
N PRO A 195 -7.06 30.44 10.21
CA PRO A 195 -8.36 29.81 10.00
C PRO A 195 -8.48 29.21 8.58
N PHE A 196 -8.97 27.97 8.51
CA PHE A 196 -9.31 27.30 7.26
C PHE A 196 -10.30 26.15 7.52
N ALA A 197 -11.15 25.84 6.54
CA ALA A 197 -12.29 24.93 6.74
C ALA A 197 -11.92 23.43 6.88
N TYR A 198 -10.78 23.01 6.33
CA TYR A 198 -10.45 21.59 6.19
C TYR A 198 -9.59 20.99 7.31
N TYR A 199 -9.39 21.73 8.40
CA TYR A 199 -8.70 21.25 9.60
C TYR A 199 -9.18 22.00 10.86
N ASP A 200 -9.14 21.33 12.01
CA ASP A 200 -9.46 21.96 13.29
C ASP A 200 -8.24 22.71 13.84
N TYR A 201 -8.14 23.98 13.44
CA TYR A 201 -7.05 24.85 13.87
C TYR A 201 -7.09 25.18 15.36
N ARG A 202 -8.28 25.20 15.99
CA ARG A 202 -8.44 25.56 17.42
C ARG A 202 -7.89 24.44 18.30
N LEU A 203 -8.26 23.20 17.99
CA LEU A 203 -7.72 22.02 18.67
C LEU A 203 -6.20 21.94 18.49
N LEU A 204 -5.71 22.17 17.27
CA LEU A 204 -4.29 22.10 16.96
C LEU A 204 -3.48 23.16 17.75
N GLN A 205 -3.98 24.40 17.85
CA GLN A 205 -3.34 25.45 18.65
C GLN A 205 -3.29 25.10 20.14
N LYS A 206 -4.40 24.60 20.71
CA LYS A 206 -4.46 24.14 22.10
C LYS A 206 -3.41 23.06 22.34
N VAL A 207 -3.38 22.04 21.50
CA VAL A 207 -2.43 20.93 21.60
C VAL A 207 -0.98 21.39 21.50
N VAL A 208 -0.64 22.25 20.53
CA VAL A 208 0.72 22.79 20.40
C VAL A 208 1.13 23.57 21.66
N LYS A 209 0.21 24.34 22.25
CA LYS A 209 0.46 25.06 23.51
C LYS A 209 0.74 24.08 24.66
N HIS A 210 -0.10 23.05 24.83
CA HIS A 210 0.07 22.05 25.88
C HIS A 210 1.36 21.23 25.71
N LEU A 211 1.69 20.80 24.49
CA LEU A 211 2.94 20.08 24.20
C LEU A 211 4.17 20.89 24.57
N LYS A 212 4.15 22.22 24.32
CA LYS A 212 5.25 23.11 24.70
C LYS A 212 5.38 23.25 26.22
N ILE A 213 4.27 23.43 26.93
CA ILE A 213 4.25 23.56 28.40
C ILE A 213 4.80 22.29 29.04
N TYR A 214 4.23 21.12 28.71
CA TYR A 214 4.64 19.85 29.33
C TYR A 214 6.02 19.36 28.91
N ARG A 215 6.56 19.83 27.76
CA ARG A 215 7.96 19.56 27.39
C ARG A 215 8.94 20.40 28.20
N GLN A 216 8.55 21.63 28.57
CA GLN A 216 9.40 22.53 29.37
C GLN A 216 9.37 22.19 30.86
N GLY A 217 8.26 21.60 31.34
CA GLY A 217 8.17 21.04 32.68
C GLY A 217 9.06 19.81 32.85
N ASP A 218 9.78 19.74 33.97
CA ASP A 218 10.64 18.60 34.35
C ASP A 218 10.05 17.83 35.55
N THR A 219 8.75 17.95 35.79
CA THR A 219 8.08 17.20 36.87
C THR A 219 7.55 15.85 36.37
N VAL A 220 7.37 14.90 37.30
CA VAL A 220 6.75 13.59 37.01
C VAL A 220 5.33 13.76 36.45
N GLU A 221 4.59 14.75 36.96
CA GLU A 221 3.25 15.08 36.45
C GLU A 221 3.28 15.61 35.02
N ASP A 222 4.23 16.48 34.68
CA ASP A 222 4.35 17.01 33.32
C ASP A 222 4.74 15.91 32.33
N ALA A 223 5.61 14.99 32.75
CA ALA A 223 5.98 13.84 31.95
C ALA A 223 4.78 12.92 31.64
N THR A 224 3.95 12.64 32.64
CA THR A 224 2.74 11.82 32.47
C THR A 224 1.66 12.52 31.66
N LYS A 225 1.44 13.82 31.89
CA LYS A 225 0.54 14.66 31.06
C LYS A 225 1.05 14.74 29.62
N LEU A 226 2.35 14.83 29.38
CA LEU A 226 2.95 14.81 28.05
C LEU A 226 2.65 13.48 27.34
N MET A 227 2.79 12.35 28.04
CA MET A 227 2.46 11.03 27.53
C MET A 227 0.97 10.93 27.14
N ASP A 228 0.08 11.48 27.96
CA ASP A 228 -1.36 11.51 27.69
C ASP A 228 -1.70 12.41 26.49
N VAL A 229 -1.12 13.63 26.38
CA VAL A 229 -1.32 14.50 25.21
C VAL A 229 -0.82 13.84 23.93
N LEU A 230 0.37 13.22 23.96
CA LEU A 230 0.92 12.50 22.81
C LEU A 230 0.01 11.33 22.39
N TYR A 231 -0.63 10.64 23.33
CA TYR A 231 -1.62 9.61 23.02
C TYR A 231 -2.82 10.15 22.23
N VAL A 232 -3.27 11.37 22.54
CA VAL A 232 -4.36 12.04 21.83
C VAL A 232 -3.92 12.45 20.42
N CYS A 233 -2.71 13.00 20.31
CA CYS A 233 -2.16 13.58 19.09
C CYS A 233 -1.82 12.51 18.04
N LEU A 234 -1.27 11.37 18.48
CA LEU A 234 -0.76 10.32 17.60
C LEU A 234 -1.88 9.37 17.15
N LYS A 235 -2.94 9.96 16.60
CA LYS A 235 -4.04 9.26 15.94
C LYS A 235 -3.99 9.52 14.43
N GLN A 236 -4.59 8.63 13.66
CA GLN A 236 -4.74 8.82 12.22
C GLN A 236 -5.47 10.14 11.91
N ASN A 237 -4.90 10.94 11.01
CA ASN A 237 -5.49 12.19 10.54
C ASN A 237 -6.00 13.11 11.67
N PHE A 238 -5.23 13.23 12.76
CA PHE A 238 -5.55 14.10 13.88
C PHE A 238 -5.83 15.54 13.41
N ALA A 239 -6.95 16.12 13.86
CA ALA A 239 -7.42 17.46 13.48
C ALA A 239 -7.51 17.73 11.95
N GLY A 240 -7.48 16.71 11.09
CA GLY A 240 -7.54 16.89 9.63
C GLY A 240 -6.23 17.33 8.97
N ILE A 241 -5.08 17.19 9.64
CA ILE A 241 -3.77 17.65 9.13
C ILE A 241 -3.32 16.97 7.82
N GLU A 242 -3.87 15.80 7.50
CA GLU A 242 -3.52 15.01 6.31
C GLU A 242 -4.42 15.31 5.11
N ASN A 243 -5.32 16.30 5.22
CA ASN A 243 -6.21 16.64 4.13
C ASN A 243 -5.44 17.23 2.94
N ALA A 244 -5.50 16.58 1.78
CA ALA A 244 -4.83 17.01 0.55
C ALA A 244 -5.20 18.44 0.11
N ARG A 245 -6.39 18.94 0.49
CA ARG A 245 -6.85 20.30 0.21
C ARG A 245 -6.03 21.40 0.89
N LEU A 246 -5.35 21.09 2.00
CA LEU A 246 -4.41 22.01 2.64
C LEU A 246 -3.17 22.19 1.78
N TYR A 247 -2.67 21.08 1.24
CA TYR A 247 -1.47 21.03 0.41
C TYR A 247 -1.74 21.52 -1.02
N SER A 248 -2.99 21.60 -1.47
CA SER A 248 -3.30 22.07 -2.82
C SER A 248 -3.20 23.58 -2.97
N ASN A 249 -3.31 24.39 -1.92
CA ASN A 249 -3.38 25.86 -2.05
C ASN A 249 -2.05 26.57 -2.34
N THR A 250 -0.93 25.91 -2.08
CA THR A 250 0.44 26.44 -2.21
C THR A 250 1.25 25.49 -3.10
N TYR A 251 2.32 26.00 -3.72
CA TYR A 251 3.23 25.14 -4.49
C TYR A 251 4.24 24.45 -3.58
N LEU A 252 4.68 25.11 -2.51
CA LEU A 252 5.62 24.56 -1.53
C LEU A 252 5.06 24.63 -0.10
N GLY A 253 5.07 23.50 0.59
CA GLY A 253 4.69 23.43 2.01
C GLY A 253 3.18 23.49 2.27
N THR A 254 2.80 23.89 3.49
CA THR A 254 1.41 24.12 3.91
C THR A 254 1.28 25.30 4.88
N LYS A 255 0.21 25.32 5.68
CA LYS A 255 0.01 26.24 6.79
C LYS A 255 1.16 26.11 7.80
N ALA A 256 1.69 27.24 8.24
CA ALA A 256 2.76 27.29 9.23
C ALA A 256 2.40 26.57 10.54
N LEU A 257 1.13 26.60 10.94
CA LEU A 257 0.64 25.91 12.14
C LEU A 257 0.80 24.38 12.06
N ILE A 258 0.66 23.78 10.88
CA ILE A 258 0.81 22.32 10.70
C ILE A 258 2.29 21.95 10.81
N GLU A 259 3.16 22.73 10.18
CA GLU A 259 4.61 22.52 10.26
C GLU A 259 5.13 22.70 11.70
N GLU A 260 4.61 23.70 12.41
CA GLU A 260 4.87 23.91 13.84
C GLU A 260 4.41 22.72 14.68
N TYR A 261 3.20 22.20 14.44
CA TYR A 261 2.69 21.01 15.12
C TYR A 261 3.58 19.78 14.90
N VAL A 262 3.94 19.48 13.65
CA VAL A 262 4.80 18.33 13.31
C VAL A 262 6.16 18.45 14.01
N GLU A 263 6.74 19.65 14.05
CA GLU A 263 8.00 19.90 14.72
C GLU A 263 7.90 19.74 16.24
N GLU A 264 6.86 20.30 16.85
CA GLU A 264 6.65 20.19 18.31
C GLU A 264 6.36 18.75 18.73
N VAL A 265 5.53 17.99 17.99
CA VAL A 265 5.29 16.56 18.25
C VAL A 265 6.60 15.75 18.16
N THR A 266 7.41 16.00 17.13
CA THR A 266 8.71 15.31 16.98
C THR A 266 9.63 15.58 18.18
N ARG A 267 9.73 16.85 18.61
CA ARG A 267 10.53 17.23 19.78
C ARG A 267 9.98 16.64 21.08
N SER A 268 8.66 16.60 21.24
CA SER A 268 8.01 16.02 22.41
C SER A 268 8.21 14.51 22.50
N ILE A 269 8.22 13.79 21.37
CA ILE A 269 8.57 12.36 21.31
C ILE A 269 10.01 12.13 21.76
N GLU A 270 10.95 12.94 21.27
CA GLU A 270 12.37 12.85 21.66
C GLU A 270 12.55 13.19 23.15
N ALA A 271 11.88 14.22 23.66
CA ALA A 271 11.92 14.60 25.06
C ALA A 271 11.36 13.50 25.98
N LEU A 272 10.23 12.87 25.61
CA LEU A 272 9.66 11.74 26.36
C LEU A 272 10.62 10.54 26.37
N ALA A 273 11.33 10.30 25.27
CA ALA A 273 12.32 9.23 25.20
C ALA A 273 13.47 9.45 26.18
N SER A 274 14.02 10.66 26.26
CA SER A 274 15.15 11.03 27.13
C SER A 274 14.78 11.24 28.60
N ASN A 275 13.49 11.43 28.91
CA ASN A 275 13.03 11.74 30.27
C ASN A 275 13.44 10.64 31.28
N LYS A 276 13.83 10.97 32.51
CA LYS A 276 14.19 9.96 33.54
C LYS A 276 13.03 9.58 34.45
N HIS A 277 11.96 10.38 34.48
CA HIS A 277 10.86 10.28 35.44
C HIS A 277 9.87 9.13 35.16
N ILE A 278 9.83 8.62 33.92
CA ILE A 278 8.92 7.53 33.52
C ILE A 278 9.70 6.24 33.37
N SER A 279 9.13 5.15 33.88
CA SER A 279 9.72 3.81 33.79
C SER A 279 9.96 3.40 32.33
N SER A 280 11.03 2.64 32.10
CA SER A 280 11.35 2.17 30.75
C SER A 280 10.24 1.28 30.15
N ASP A 281 9.45 0.59 30.98
CA ASP A 281 8.42 -0.34 30.49
C ASP A 281 7.12 0.38 30.14
N GLU A 282 6.74 1.39 30.92
CA GLU A 282 5.64 2.30 30.59
C GLU A 282 5.91 3.02 29.26
N LYS A 283 7.15 3.48 29.03
CA LYS A 283 7.54 4.06 27.74
C LYS A 283 7.39 3.07 26.59
N LYS A 284 7.86 1.83 26.75
CA LYS A 284 7.72 0.80 25.70
C LYS A 284 6.25 0.57 25.36
N LEU A 285 5.39 0.48 26.38
CA LEU A 285 3.95 0.32 26.20
C LEU A 285 3.35 1.53 25.48
N ALA A 286 3.66 2.75 25.92
CA ALA A 286 3.19 3.98 25.31
C ALA A 286 3.60 4.07 23.83
N PHE A 287 4.87 3.84 23.50
CA PHE A 287 5.35 3.88 22.10
C PHE A 287 4.80 2.73 21.23
N LYS A 288 4.49 1.57 21.82
CA LYS A 288 3.77 0.49 21.13
C LYS A 288 2.34 0.95 20.78
N LEU A 289 1.65 1.60 21.71
CA LEU A 289 0.30 2.15 21.49
C LEU A 289 0.32 3.31 20.48
N TYR A 290 1.27 4.23 20.58
CA TYR A 290 1.42 5.35 19.63
C TYR A 290 1.61 4.86 18.20
N SER A 291 2.46 3.86 18.00
CA SER A 291 2.66 3.30 16.67
C SER A 291 1.43 2.53 16.15
N LYS A 292 0.64 1.90 17.05
CA LYS A 292 -0.61 1.24 16.67
C LYS A 292 -1.68 2.28 16.27
N ASN A 293 -1.83 3.35 17.04
CA ASN A 293 -2.82 4.40 16.80
C ASN A 293 -2.46 5.30 15.62
N TYR A 294 -1.18 5.63 15.47
CA TYR A 294 -0.71 6.45 14.36
C TYR A 294 -0.75 5.67 13.05
N GLY A 295 -0.45 4.36 13.09
CA GLY A 295 -0.37 3.48 11.92
C GLY A 295 0.89 3.66 11.09
N ARG A 296 1.03 2.85 10.03
CA ARG A 296 2.21 2.84 9.14
C ARG A 296 1.89 3.37 7.75
N THR A 297 2.94 3.84 7.07
CA THR A 297 2.87 4.27 5.68
C THR A 297 3.25 3.13 4.72
N ALA A 298 2.45 2.94 3.66
CA ALA A 298 2.79 2.04 2.55
C ALA A 298 2.95 2.79 1.23
N PHE A 299 3.87 2.32 0.40
CA PHE A 299 4.06 2.77 -0.97
C PHE A 299 3.47 1.76 -1.94
N CYS A 300 2.46 2.17 -2.71
CA CYS A 300 1.71 1.33 -3.61
C CYS A 300 2.04 1.66 -5.06
N LEU A 301 2.61 0.69 -5.77
CA LEU A 301 2.96 0.77 -7.17
C LEU A 301 1.87 0.07 -8.00
N SER A 302 1.05 0.86 -8.68
CA SER A 302 -0.02 0.37 -9.56
C SER A 302 0.53 -0.29 -10.83
N GLY A 303 -0.30 -1.14 -11.44
CA GLY A 303 -0.09 -1.65 -12.79
C GLY A 303 -0.06 -0.54 -13.87
N GLY A 304 0.23 -0.93 -15.11
CA GLY A 304 0.18 -0.02 -16.25
C GLY A 304 1.13 -0.35 -17.41
N ALA A 305 1.59 -1.60 -17.53
CA ALA A 305 2.49 -2.05 -18.59
C ALA A 305 3.71 -1.11 -18.74
N GLY A 306 4.05 -0.65 -19.95
CA GLY A 306 5.16 0.27 -20.21
C GLY A 306 5.10 1.61 -19.46
N PHE A 307 3.93 2.02 -18.93
CA PHE A 307 3.86 3.19 -18.03
C PHE A 307 4.47 2.91 -16.64
N GLY A 308 4.75 1.64 -16.32
CA GLY A 308 5.46 1.23 -15.10
C GLY A 308 6.81 1.92 -14.91
N TYR A 309 7.51 2.29 -15.99
CA TYR A 309 8.80 2.97 -15.90
C TYR A 309 8.72 4.39 -15.31
N TYR A 310 7.54 5.01 -15.25
CA TYR A 310 7.36 6.26 -14.50
C TYR A 310 7.60 6.08 -13.00
N HIS A 311 7.37 4.87 -12.46
CA HIS A 311 7.62 4.54 -11.05
C HIS A 311 9.08 4.74 -10.68
N LEU A 312 10.03 4.48 -11.57
CA LEU A 312 11.46 4.67 -11.31
C LEU A 312 11.79 6.11 -10.92
N GLY A 313 11.14 7.08 -11.57
CA GLY A 313 11.28 8.50 -11.21
C GLY A 313 10.66 8.84 -9.85
N VAL A 314 9.54 8.22 -9.50
CA VAL A 314 8.88 8.39 -8.20
C VAL A 314 9.75 7.78 -7.09
N ILE A 315 10.24 6.56 -7.29
CA ILE A 315 11.15 5.86 -6.39
C ILE A 315 12.39 6.70 -6.16
N ARG A 316 13.02 7.20 -7.22
CA ARG A 316 14.21 8.04 -7.14
C ARG A 316 13.96 9.30 -6.30
N ALA A 317 12.86 10.01 -6.55
CA ALA A 317 12.51 11.21 -5.79
C ALA A 317 12.25 10.96 -4.29
N LEU A 318 11.72 9.79 -3.93
CA LEU A 318 11.52 9.39 -2.53
C LEU A 318 12.83 8.91 -1.89
N LEU A 319 13.64 8.14 -2.62
CA LEU A 319 14.93 7.60 -2.16
C LEU A 319 15.93 8.73 -1.88
N ASP A 320 16.07 9.69 -2.81
CA ASP A 320 16.97 10.86 -2.67
C ASP A 320 16.68 11.69 -1.39
N ARG A 321 15.49 11.55 -0.83
CA ARG A 321 15.01 12.28 0.36
C ARG A 321 14.92 11.43 1.62
N GLY A 322 15.25 10.14 1.55
CA GLY A 322 15.01 9.20 2.65
C GLY A 322 13.52 9.08 3.02
N LEU A 323 12.62 9.30 2.06
CA LEU A 323 11.17 9.23 2.22
C LEU A 323 10.56 7.98 1.60
N LEU A 324 11.36 6.94 1.36
CA LEU A 324 10.87 5.67 0.86
C LEU A 324 10.28 4.84 2.01
N PRO A 325 8.97 4.50 1.99
CA PRO A 325 8.36 3.71 3.04
C PRO A 325 8.91 2.27 3.13
N SER A 326 8.86 1.68 4.32
CA SER A 326 9.31 0.30 4.55
C SER A 326 8.34 -0.76 4.01
N ILE A 327 7.06 -0.42 3.82
CA ILE A 327 6.04 -1.31 3.26
C ILE A 327 5.82 -0.92 1.81
N ILE A 328 6.10 -1.84 0.89
CA ILE A 328 5.95 -1.64 -0.54
C ILE A 328 4.97 -2.69 -1.06
N THR A 329 3.98 -2.25 -1.82
CA THR A 329 3.08 -3.14 -2.57
C THR A 329 3.21 -2.85 -4.05
N GLY A 330 3.20 -3.89 -4.86
CA GLY A 330 3.22 -3.76 -6.31
C GLY A 330 2.26 -4.72 -6.98
N THR A 331 1.65 -4.25 -8.07
CA THR A 331 0.75 -5.03 -8.91
C THR A 331 1.21 -4.92 -10.37
N SER A 332 1.27 -6.02 -11.11
CA SER A 332 1.68 -6.03 -12.52
C SER A 332 3.05 -5.36 -12.73
N ALA A 333 3.19 -4.43 -13.67
CA ALA A 333 4.41 -3.63 -13.86
C ALA A 333 4.92 -2.92 -12.58
N GLY A 334 4.02 -2.59 -11.64
CA GLY A 334 4.38 -2.05 -10.34
C GLY A 334 5.05 -3.08 -9.42
N SER A 335 4.71 -4.36 -9.54
CA SER A 335 5.39 -5.45 -8.81
C SER A 335 6.82 -5.65 -9.30
N LEU A 336 7.08 -5.50 -10.60
CA LEU A 336 8.42 -5.55 -11.17
C LEU A 336 9.31 -4.44 -10.60
N MET A 337 8.82 -3.20 -10.59
CA MET A 337 9.54 -2.06 -10.01
C MET A 337 9.69 -2.18 -8.49
N GLY A 338 8.66 -2.70 -7.81
CA GLY A 338 8.70 -2.99 -6.38
C GLY A 338 9.73 -4.07 -6.03
N ALA A 339 9.92 -5.07 -6.89
CA ALA A 339 10.92 -6.12 -6.70
C ALA A 339 12.35 -5.57 -6.76
N ILE A 340 12.65 -4.64 -7.68
CA ILE A 340 13.95 -3.94 -7.69
C ILE A 340 14.19 -3.28 -6.33
N VAL A 341 13.18 -2.56 -5.83
CA VAL A 341 13.29 -1.82 -4.57
C VAL A 341 13.40 -2.75 -3.36
N CYS A 342 12.69 -3.87 -3.31
CA CYS A 342 12.67 -4.72 -2.14
C CYS A 342 13.80 -5.76 -2.07
N THR A 343 14.53 -6.00 -3.17
CA THR A 343 15.61 -7.00 -3.21
C THR A 343 17.00 -6.39 -3.04
N ARG A 344 17.12 -5.07 -3.16
CA ARG A 344 18.38 -4.32 -3.16
C ARG A 344 18.43 -3.29 -2.02
N THR A 345 19.63 -3.03 -1.51
CA THR A 345 19.85 -2.01 -0.45
C THR A 345 19.71 -0.60 -1.02
N ASP A 346 19.66 0.42 -0.15
CA ASP A 346 19.62 1.83 -0.56
C ASP A 346 20.79 2.18 -1.50
N GLU A 347 21.98 1.69 -1.20
CA GLU A 347 23.23 1.96 -1.92
C GLU A 347 23.23 1.28 -3.30
N GLU A 348 22.80 0.02 -3.36
CA GLU A 348 22.64 -0.71 -4.63
C GLU A 348 21.57 -0.05 -5.53
N LEU A 349 20.49 0.46 -4.94
CA LEU A 349 19.45 1.17 -5.67
C LEU A 349 19.94 2.49 -6.25
N ASP A 350 20.77 3.24 -5.52
CA ASP A 350 21.30 4.52 -5.99
C ASP A 350 22.13 4.35 -7.28
N GLN A 351 22.89 3.25 -7.37
CA GLN A 351 23.69 2.91 -8.55
C GLN A 351 22.84 2.43 -9.74
N ILE A 352 21.75 1.70 -9.48
CA ILE A 352 20.93 1.05 -10.53
C ILE A 352 19.84 1.97 -11.07
N LEU A 353 19.33 2.92 -10.28
CA LEU A 353 18.29 3.87 -10.69
C LEU A 353 18.84 4.99 -11.59
N ASN A 354 19.53 4.60 -12.66
CA ASN A 354 20.11 5.46 -13.69
C ASN A 354 19.49 5.16 -15.06
N PRO A 355 19.50 6.11 -16.02
CA PRO A 355 18.95 5.88 -17.36
C PRO A 355 19.60 4.73 -18.14
N GLU A 356 20.82 4.35 -17.79
CA GLU A 356 21.54 3.20 -18.37
C GLU A 356 20.86 1.86 -18.10
N LEU A 357 19.97 1.80 -17.11
CA LEU A 357 19.12 0.65 -16.82
C LEU A 357 18.35 0.15 -18.05
N SER A 358 18.01 1.05 -18.98
CA SER A 358 17.36 0.71 -20.27
C SER A 358 18.10 -0.36 -21.07
N SER A 359 19.44 -0.39 -21.01
CA SER A 359 20.26 -1.37 -21.73
C SER A 359 20.01 -2.82 -21.28
N ARG A 360 19.48 -2.99 -20.06
CA ARG A 360 19.16 -4.28 -19.44
C ARG A 360 17.67 -4.60 -19.45
N ILE A 361 16.80 -3.66 -19.81
CA ILE A 361 15.37 -3.92 -19.93
C ILE A 361 15.13 -4.60 -21.29
N ARG A 362 14.98 -5.92 -21.28
CA ARG A 362 14.83 -6.76 -22.49
C ARG A 362 13.49 -7.50 -22.55
N ILE A 363 12.47 -6.84 -22.02
CA ILE A 363 11.19 -7.44 -21.70
C ILE A 363 10.32 -7.61 -22.97
N CYS A 364 10.41 -6.68 -23.90
CA CYS A 364 9.59 -6.57 -25.11
C CYS A 364 10.42 -6.60 -26.40
N GLN A 365 11.58 -7.25 -26.42
CA GLN A 365 12.52 -7.22 -27.56
C GLN A 365 11.99 -7.81 -28.86
N ASP A 366 11.00 -8.71 -28.79
CA ASP A 366 10.46 -9.36 -29.97
C ASP A 366 9.84 -8.38 -30.96
N SER A 367 10.05 -8.66 -32.25
CA SER A 367 9.41 -7.93 -33.34
C SER A 367 7.87 -8.08 -33.29
N TRP A 368 7.15 -7.06 -33.73
CA TRP A 368 5.67 -7.10 -33.81
C TRP A 368 5.12 -8.31 -34.59
N PRO A 369 5.69 -8.72 -35.74
CA PRO A 369 5.27 -9.93 -36.43
C PRO A 369 5.41 -11.20 -35.58
N THR A 370 6.52 -11.34 -34.83
CA THR A 370 6.74 -12.47 -33.92
C THR A 370 5.71 -12.49 -32.80
N LYS A 371 5.45 -11.32 -32.18
CA LYS A 371 4.43 -11.18 -31.14
C LYS A 371 3.04 -11.55 -31.65
N PHE A 372 2.68 -11.09 -32.84
CA PHE A 372 1.39 -11.41 -33.46
C PHE A 372 1.27 -12.90 -33.80
N TYR A 373 2.31 -13.49 -34.38
CA TYR A 373 2.36 -14.93 -34.67
C TYR A 373 2.20 -15.77 -33.40
N ARG A 374 2.89 -15.41 -32.31
CA ARG A 374 2.73 -16.06 -31.00
C ARG A 374 1.34 -15.86 -30.41
N PHE A 375 0.77 -14.67 -30.52
CA PHE A 375 -0.59 -14.41 -30.06
C PHE A 375 -1.61 -15.32 -30.76
N VAL A 376 -1.48 -15.51 -32.08
CA VAL A 376 -2.38 -16.38 -32.86
C VAL A 376 -2.16 -17.87 -32.56
N THR A 377 -0.91 -18.29 -32.31
CA THR A 377 -0.56 -19.71 -32.13
C THR A 377 -0.66 -20.18 -30.66
N GLN A 378 -0.20 -19.37 -29.72
CA GLN A 378 -0.07 -19.70 -28.29
C GLN A 378 -1.02 -18.91 -27.38
N GLY A 379 -1.71 -17.88 -27.90
CA GLY A 379 -2.62 -17.03 -27.12
C GLY A 379 -1.92 -16.01 -26.21
N SER A 380 -0.59 -15.88 -26.28
CA SER A 380 0.21 -14.90 -25.54
C SER A 380 1.13 -14.10 -26.45
N LEU A 381 1.34 -12.83 -26.12
CA LEU A 381 2.28 -11.95 -26.81
C LEU A 381 3.73 -12.22 -26.39
N PHE A 382 3.93 -12.54 -25.11
CA PHE A 382 5.25 -12.80 -24.53
C PHE A 382 5.46 -14.28 -24.24
N ASP A 383 6.72 -14.68 -24.31
CA ASP A 383 7.18 -16.00 -23.89
C ASP A 383 7.43 -16.02 -22.38
N ALA A 384 6.97 -17.08 -21.71
CA ALA A 384 7.09 -17.24 -20.27
C ALA A 384 8.53 -17.57 -19.85
N GLU A 385 9.30 -18.28 -20.68
CA GLU A 385 10.69 -18.61 -20.38
C GLU A 385 11.57 -17.36 -20.41
N GLN A 386 11.52 -16.60 -21.52
CA GLN A 386 12.26 -15.35 -21.64
C GLN A 386 11.91 -14.38 -20.51
N TRP A 387 10.62 -14.22 -20.20
CA TRP A 387 10.20 -13.32 -19.12
C TRP A 387 10.67 -13.78 -17.74
N CYS A 388 10.72 -15.08 -17.50
CA CYS A 388 11.25 -15.66 -16.27
C CYS A 388 12.73 -15.28 -16.09
N ARG A 389 13.55 -15.43 -17.14
CA ARG A 389 14.98 -15.07 -17.15
C ARG A 389 15.18 -13.59 -16.82
N GLU A 390 14.41 -12.73 -17.48
CA GLU A 390 14.46 -11.28 -17.22
C GLU A 390 14.03 -10.95 -15.78
N ALA A 391 12.91 -11.52 -15.32
CA ALA A 391 12.39 -11.28 -13.97
C ALA A 391 13.37 -11.70 -12.86
N MET A 392 14.21 -12.72 -13.07
CA MET A 392 15.27 -13.09 -12.12
C MET A 392 16.28 -11.95 -11.93
N TRP A 393 16.65 -11.22 -12.99
CA TRP A 393 17.55 -10.08 -12.86
C TRP A 393 16.92 -8.97 -12.00
N PHE A 394 15.65 -8.64 -12.25
CA PHE A 394 14.90 -7.67 -11.44
C PHE A 394 14.81 -8.07 -9.96
N CYS A 395 14.79 -9.37 -9.67
CA CYS A 395 14.69 -9.90 -8.31
C CYS A 395 16.03 -10.27 -7.65
N LYS A 396 17.18 -9.97 -8.30
CA LYS A 396 18.52 -10.36 -7.82
C LYS A 396 18.63 -11.89 -7.64
N GLY A 397 18.16 -12.63 -8.64
CA GLY A 397 18.08 -14.08 -8.67
C GLY A 397 16.78 -14.62 -8.10
N SER A 398 16.85 -15.81 -7.49
CA SER A 398 15.70 -16.51 -6.94
C SER A 398 15.56 -16.32 -5.44
N LEU A 399 15.56 -15.07 -5.00
CA LEU A 399 15.29 -14.71 -3.61
C LEU A 399 13.84 -15.01 -3.24
N THR A 400 13.63 -15.49 -2.02
CA THR A 400 12.28 -15.63 -1.44
C THR A 400 11.81 -14.34 -0.78
N PHE A 401 10.51 -14.21 -0.48
CA PHE A 401 9.99 -13.05 0.24
C PHE A 401 10.63 -12.88 1.62
N LYS A 402 10.92 -13.98 2.31
CA LYS A 402 11.61 -13.96 3.60
C LYS A 402 13.07 -13.50 3.46
N GLU A 403 13.81 -14.07 2.51
CA GLU A 403 15.21 -13.69 2.25
C GLU A 403 15.34 -12.21 1.84
N ALA A 404 14.42 -11.70 1.01
CA ALA A 404 14.39 -10.30 0.62
C ALA A 404 14.12 -9.35 1.81
N TYR A 405 13.22 -9.75 2.72
CA TYR A 405 12.92 -9.00 3.94
C TYR A 405 14.11 -8.99 4.91
N GLU A 406 14.77 -10.13 5.12
CA GLU A 406 15.95 -10.22 5.99
C GLU A 406 17.12 -9.38 5.46
N ARG A 407 17.28 -9.29 4.13
CA ARG A 407 18.33 -8.49 3.50
C ARG A 407 18.08 -6.98 3.60
N THR A 408 16.87 -6.53 3.27
CA THR A 408 16.59 -5.08 3.10
C THR A 408 15.81 -4.46 4.26
N GLY A 409 15.15 -5.27 5.08
CA GLY A 409 14.18 -4.82 6.08
C GLY A 409 12.88 -4.25 5.47
N ARG A 410 12.71 -4.29 4.15
CA ARG A 410 11.52 -3.80 3.45
C ARG A 410 10.52 -4.93 3.25
N ILE A 411 9.26 -4.64 3.56
CA ILE A 411 8.15 -5.58 3.43
C ILE A 411 7.62 -5.48 2.01
N PHE A 412 7.88 -6.49 1.19
CA PHE A 412 7.35 -6.58 -0.16
C PHE A 412 6.02 -7.32 -0.20
N ASN A 413 5.04 -6.72 -0.88
CA ASN A 413 3.71 -7.29 -1.09
C ASN A 413 3.39 -7.34 -2.59
N VAL A 414 2.94 -8.49 -3.06
CA VAL A 414 2.54 -8.71 -4.45
C VAL A 414 1.11 -9.23 -4.50
N SER A 415 0.25 -8.57 -5.29
CA SER A 415 -1.14 -9.03 -5.49
C SER A 415 -1.23 -9.97 -6.68
N VAL A 416 -1.88 -11.12 -6.48
CA VAL A 416 -2.15 -12.13 -7.52
C VAL A 416 -3.57 -12.65 -7.40
N ILE A 417 -4.17 -13.06 -8.52
CA ILE A 417 -5.50 -13.68 -8.56
C ILE A 417 -5.36 -15.13 -9.02
N PRO A 418 -5.94 -16.11 -8.33
CA PRO A 418 -5.98 -17.49 -8.83
C PRO A 418 -6.71 -17.59 -10.17
N TYR A 419 -6.39 -18.60 -10.99
CA TYR A 419 -7.08 -18.82 -12.27
C TYR A 419 -8.59 -19.07 -12.07
N ASP A 420 -8.93 -19.75 -10.98
CA ASP A 420 -10.31 -20.04 -10.58
C ASP A 420 -11.09 -18.76 -10.20
N PRO A 421 -12.21 -18.45 -10.88
CA PRO A 421 -13.02 -17.26 -10.61
C PRO A 421 -13.62 -17.18 -9.20
N HIS A 422 -13.79 -18.32 -8.51
CA HIS A 422 -14.40 -18.35 -7.18
C HIS A 422 -13.40 -18.09 -6.05
N SER A 423 -12.11 -18.15 -6.36
CA SER A 423 -11.05 -17.98 -5.38
C SER A 423 -10.71 -16.50 -5.16
N PRO A 424 -10.58 -16.03 -3.90
CA PRO A 424 -10.29 -14.63 -3.61
C PRO A 424 -8.85 -14.26 -4.04
N PRO A 425 -8.60 -12.96 -4.31
CA PRO A 425 -7.25 -12.46 -4.57
C PRO A 425 -6.34 -12.72 -3.36
N LYS A 426 -5.08 -13.09 -3.63
CA LYS A 426 -4.06 -13.33 -2.60
C LYS A 426 -3.03 -12.20 -2.59
N LEU A 427 -2.63 -11.78 -1.39
CA LEU A 427 -1.51 -10.86 -1.18
C LEU A 427 -0.31 -11.65 -0.65
N LEU A 428 0.69 -11.83 -1.51
CA LEU A 428 1.91 -12.57 -1.21
C LEU A 428 2.92 -11.64 -0.54
N ASN A 429 3.44 -12.07 0.62
CA ASN A 429 4.49 -11.38 1.37
C ASN A 429 5.24 -12.36 2.27
N TYR A 430 6.17 -11.86 3.08
CA TYR A 430 6.96 -12.69 3.99
C TYR A 430 6.14 -13.37 5.11
N LEU A 431 4.93 -12.90 5.41
CA LEU A 431 4.04 -13.53 6.40
C LEU A 431 3.15 -14.61 5.77
N THR A 432 2.59 -14.33 4.60
CA THR A 432 1.64 -15.22 3.92
C THR A 432 2.32 -16.29 3.06
N ALA A 433 3.46 -15.96 2.47
CA ALA A 433 4.21 -16.82 1.56
C ALA A 433 5.74 -16.61 1.70
N PRO A 434 6.33 -16.94 2.87
CA PRO A 434 7.75 -16.70 3.15
C PRO A 434 8.71 -17.38 2.17
N ASP A 435 8.41 -18.63 1.80
CA ASP A 435 9.28 -19.49 0.98
C ASP A 435 9.01 -19.34 -0.53
N CYS A 436 8.03 -18.51 -0.91
CA CYS A 436 7.70 -18.23 -2.32
C CYS A 436 8.77 -17.35 -2.95
N VAL A 437 9.16 -17.69 -4.17
CA VAL A 437 10.21 -16.98 -4.93
C VAL A 437 9.62 -15.73 -5.58
N VAL A 438 10.28 -14.59 -5.37
CA VAL A 438 9.75 -13.27 -5.72
C VAL A 438 9.49 -13.11 -7.22
N TRP A 439 10.39 -13.58 -8.09
CA TRP A 439 10.20 -13.44 -9.55
C TRP A 439 8.97 -14.20 -10.05
N SER A 440 8.63 -15.35 -9.45
CA SER A 440 7.45 -16.13 -9.83
C SER A 440 6.15 -15.39 -9.46
N ALA A 441 6.16 -14.70 -8.31
CA ALA A 441 5.06 -13.84 -7.90
C ALA A 441 4.91 -12.60 -8.78
N VAL A 442 6.03 -11.99 -9.20
CA VAL A 442 6.03 -10.86 -10.14
C VAL A 442 5.49 -11.27 -11.50
N LEU A 443 5.90 -12.43 -12.02
CA LEU A 443 5.40 -12.99 -13.27
C LEU A 443 3.90 -13.29 -13.21
N ALA A 444 3.45 -13.91 -12.11
CA ALA A 444 2.02 -14.14 -11.85
C ALA A 444 1.22 -12.84 -11.78
N SER A 445 1.78 -11.83 -11.12
CA SER A 445 1.17 -10.51 -11.03
C SER A 445 1.15 -9.77 -12.37
N ALA A 446 1.99 -10.13 -13.35
CA ALA A 446 2.01 -9.54 -14.70
C ALA A 446 1.27 -10.40 -15.76
N ALA A 447 0.69 -11.53 -15.36
CA ALA A 447 0.01 -12.46 -16.27
C ALA A 447 -1.41 -11.98 -16.65
N ILE A 448 -1.47 -10.99 -17.54
CA ILE A 448 -2.71 -10.49 -18.13
C ILE A 448 -3.11 -11.42 -19.30
N PRO A 449 -4.36 -11.92 -19.35
CA PRO A 449 -4.85 -12.72 -20.47
C PRO A 449 -4.58 -12.05 -21.82
N GLY A 450 -3.98 -12.79 -22.76
CA GLY A 450 -3.59 -12.31 -24.08
C GLY A 450 -2.17 -11.69 -24.14
N ILE A 451 -1.63 -11.19 -23.02
CA ILE A 451 -0.25 -10.70 -22.95
C ILE A 451 0.68 -11.85 -22.52
N LEU A 452 0.37 -12.47 -21.39
CA LEU A 452 1.12 -13.60 -20.84
C LEU A 452 0.11 -14.62 -20.29
N ASN A 453 0.36 -15.90 -20.57
CA ASN A 453 -0.49 -16.98 -20.10
C ASN A 453 -0.43 -17.11 -18.57
N PRO A 454 -1.48 -17.64 -17.90
CA PRO A 454 -1.48 -17.85 -16.46
C PRO A 454 -0.30 -18.72 -16.01
N VAL A 455 0.42 -18.28 -14.96
CA VAL A 455 1.67 -18.92 -14.52
C VAL A 455 1.54 -19.54 -13.12
N VAL A 456 2.42 -20.48 -12.81
CA VAL A 456 2.47 -21.16 -11.51
C VAL A 456 3.45 -20.42 -10.58
N LEU A 457 3.08 -20.29 -9.31
CA LEU A 457 3.97 -19.76 -8.28
C LEU A 457 4.97 -20.83 -7.86
N MET A 458 6.22 -20.44 -7.61
CA MET A 458 7.29 -21.37 -7.21
C MET A 458 7.73 -21.09 -5.78
N GLN A 459 8.04 -22.14 -5.03
CA GLN A 459 8.58 -22.06 -3.68
C GLN A 459 9.90 -22.82 -3.56
N LYS A 460 10.79 -22.29 -2.72
CA LYS A 460 12.08 -22.92 -2.43
C LYS A 460 11.89 -23.92 -1.29
N LYS A 461 12.31 -25.17 -1.49
CA LYS A 461 12.29 -26.19 -0.43
C LYS A 461 13.55 -26.06 0.43
N ARG A 462 13.40 -26.33 1.73
CA ARG A 462 14.53 -26.29 2.68
C ARG A 462 15.59 -27.30 2.22
N ASN A 463 16.81 -26.83 2.02
CA ASN A 463 18.00 -27.61 1.67
C ASN A 463 18.01 -28.24 0.27
N SER A 464 17.17 -27.79 -0.68
CA SER A 464 17.27 -28.21 -2.08
C SER A 464 17.56 -27.05 -3.02
N THR A 465 18.35 -27.33 -4.04
CA THR A 465 18.60 -26.42 -5.17
C THR A 465 17.41 -26.35 -6.14
N HIS A 466 16.43 -27.26 -6.02
CA HIS A 466 15.25 -27.31 -6.86
C HIS A 466 14.09 -26.48 -6.30
N LEU A 467 13.28 -25.95 -7.22
CA LEU A 467 12.03 -25.26 -6.92
C LEU A 467 10.84 -26.21 -7.07
N ILE A 468 9.85 -26.06 -6.19
CA ILE A 468 8.60 -26.82 -6.25
C ILE A 468 7.41 -25.87 -6.44
N PRO A 469 6.31 -26.31 -7.08
CA PRO A 469 5.14 -25.47 -7.25
C PRO A 469 4.49 -25.14 -5.89
N TYR A 470 4.10 -23.89 -5.70
CA TYR A 470 3.38 -23.38 -4.53
C TYR A 470 1.88 -23.69 -4.65
N ASN A 471 1.24 -24.09 -3.55
CA ASN A 471 -0.18 -24.51 -3.50
C ASN A 471 -0.56 -25.51 -4.61
N TYR A 472 0.08 -26.69 -4.65
CA TYR A 472 -0.25 -27.79 -5.56
C TYR A 472 -0.26 -27.42 -7.07
N GLY A 473 0.42 -26.32 -7.47
CA GLY A 473 0.57 -25.96 -8.87
C GLY A 473 -0.63 -25.25 -9.50
N HIS A 474 -1.50 -24.61 -8.70
CA HIS A 474 -2.53 -23.74 -9.27
C HIS A 474 -1.92 -22.60 -10.09
N LYS A 475 -2.55 -22.27 -11.21
CA LYS A 475 -2.16 -21.15 -12.07
C LYS A 475 -2.74 -19.85 -11.51
N PHE A 476 -2.01 -18.76 -11.69
CA PHE A 476 -2.33 -17.42 -11.23
C PHE A 476 -2.28 -16.42 -12.39
N LYS A 477 -3.02 -15.31 -12.22
CA LYS A 477 -3.21 -14.20 -13.15
C LYS A 477 -2.92 -12.87 -12.46
N ASP A 478 -2.84 -11.82 -13.26
CA ASP A 478 -2.55 -10.45 -12.83
C ASP A 478 -3.52 -9.93 -11.75
N GLY A 479 -2.99 -9.41 -10.64
CA GLY A 479 -3.74 -8.87 -9.51
C GLY A 479 -4.58 -7.63 -9.81
N SER A 480 -4.20 -6.84 -10.84
CA SER A 480 -4.88 -5.61 -11.24
C SER A 480 -6.29 -5.85 -11.78
N LEU A 481 -6.62 -7.08 -12.18
CA LEU A 481 -7.95 -7.43 -12.66
C LEU A 481 -9.01 -7.36 -11.55
N SER A 482 -8.65 -7.56 -10.28
CA SER A 482 -9.57 -7.52 -9.14
C SER A 482 -9.24 -6.41 -8.15
N THR A 483 -7.98 -6.31 -7.73
CA THR A 483 -7.55 -5.35 -6.71
C THR A 483 -6.15 -4.83 -7.00
N ASP A 484 -6.05 -3.70 -7.72
CA ASP A 484 -4.75 -3.06 -8.00
C ASP A 484 -4.06 -2.56 -6.71
N ILE A 485 -4.82 -1.97 -5.78
CA ILE A 485 -4.29 -1.43 -4.51
C ILE A 485 -5.03 -2.10 -3.34
N PRO A 486 -4.44 -3.11 -2.67
CA PRO A 486 -5.10 -3.89 -1.62
C PRO A 486 -5.06 -3.18 -0.25
N THR A 487 -5.72 -2.02 -0.14
CA THR A 487 -5.70 -1.18 1.07
C THR A 487 -6.20 -1.90 2.32
N LEU A 488 -7.26 -2.70 2.21
CA LEU A 488 -7.82 -3.48 3.31
C LEU A 488 -6.83 -4.54 3.80
N ALA A 489 -6.24 -5.32 2.90
CA ALA A 489 -5.27 -6.34 3.27
C ALA A 489 -4.01 -5.75 3.92
N LEU A 490 -3.52 -4.62 3.42
CA LEU A 490 -2.40 -3.89 4.02
C LEU A 490 -2.73 -3.36 5.42
N ASN A 491 -3.96 -2.89 5.63
CA ASN A 491 -4.42 -2.45 6.93
C ASN A 491 -4.47 -3.63 7.92
N THR A 492 -5.08 -4.74 7.54
CA THR A 492 -5.22 -5.93 8.40
C THR A 492 -3.88 -6.57 8.74
N GLN A 493 -2.96 -6.68 7.77
CA GLN A 493 -1.69 -7.38 7.98
C GLN A 493 -0.61 -6.50 8.62
N PHE A 494 -0.54 -5.21 8.26
CA PHE A 494 0.56 -4.33 8.63
C PHE A 494 0.15 -3.04 9.34
N ASN A 495 -1.13 -2.87 9.66
CA ASN A 495 -1.69 -1.65 10.26
C ASN A 495 -1.36 -0.39 9.42
N VAL A 496 -1.42 -0.55 8.09
CA VAL A 496 -1.24 0.55 7.13
C VAL A 496 -2.50 1.40 7.09
N ASN A 497 -2.34 2.69 7.31
CA ASN A 497 -3.45 3.64 7.29
C ASN A 497 -3.17 4.89 6.45
N TYR A 498 -1.94 5.00 5.94
CA TYR A 498 -1.53 6.05 5.03
C TYR A 498 -0.89 5.42 3.79
N THR A 499 -1.47 5.68 2.62
CA THR A 499 -1.04 5.08 1.35
C THR A 499 -0.54 6.15 0.39
N ILE A 500 0.69 5.95 -0.09
CA ILE A 500 1.29 6.73 -1.17
C ILE A 500 1.16 5.89 -2.44
N VAL A 501 0.29 6.28 -3.35
CA VAL A 501 -0.02 5.53 -4.56
C VAL A 501 0.69 6.18 -5.75
N SER A 502 1.53 5.44 -6.44
CA SER A 502 1.98 5.81 -7.78
C SER A 502 1.04 5.15 -8.78
N GLN A 503 0.18 5.94 -9.43
CA GLN A 503 -0.86 5.46 -10.32
C GLN A 503 -0.45 5.69 -11.77
N VAL A 504 -0.19 4.60 -12.50
CA VAL A 504 0.28 4.66 -13.90
C VAL A 504 -0.65 3.95 -14.88
N ASN A 505 -1.76 3.38 -14.41
CA ASN A 505 -2.79 2.77 -15.25
C ASN A 505 -3.29 3.73 -16.35
N PRO A 506 -3.09 3.41 -17.64
CA PRO A 506 -3.45 4.28 -18.76
C PRO A 506 -4.95 4.66 -18.73
N HIS A 507 -5.81 3.70 -18.43
CA HIS A 507 -7.25 3.91 -18.38
C HIS A 507 -7.67 4.89 -17.26
N VAL A 508 -6.96 4.91 -16.13
CA VAL A 508 -7.24 5.83 -15.01
C VAL A 508 -6.79 7.26 -15.32
N HIS A 509 -5.72 7.42 -16.10
CA HIS A 509 -5.21 8.74 -16.50
C HIS A 509 -6.27 9.61 -17.17
N VAL A 510 -7.18 9.00 -17.92
CA VAL A 510 -8.26 9.73 -18.58
C VAL A 510 -9.28 10.25 -17.57
N PHE A 511 -9.59 9.53 -16.48
CA PHE A 511 -10.65 9.93 -15.54
C PHE A 511 -10.15 10.61 -14.27
N PHE A 512 -8.84 10.73 -14.09
CA PHE A 512 -8.26 11.39 -12.93
C PHE A 512 -8.13 12.90 -13.15
N TYR A 513 -9.04 13.66 -12.54
CA TYR A 513 -9.00 15.11 -12.56
C TYR A 513 -9.19 15.66 -11.14
N ALA A 514 -8.25 16.51 -10.74
CA ALA A 514 -8.24 17.13 -9.43
C ALA A 514 -9.06 18.43 -9.49
N ASN A 515 -10.38 18.30 -9.33
CA ASN A 515 -11.37 19.38 -9.36
C ASN A 515 -11.02 20.58 -8.46
N GLN A 516 -10.40 20.33 -7.31
CA GLN A 516 -10.03 21.35 -6.31
C GLN A 516 -8.50 21.50 -6.16
N GLY A 517 -7.76 21.14 -7.21
CA GLY A 517 -6.29 21.13 -7.20
C GLY A 517 -5.72 19.87 -6.57
N SER A 518 -4.41 19.68 -6.75
CA SER A 518 -3.65 18.57 -6.15
C SER A 518 -2.56 19.13 -5.24
N PRO A 519 -2.05 18.38 -4.25
CA PRO A 519 -0.93 18.83 -3.44
C PRO A 519 0.22 19.43 -4.26
N GLY A 520 0.64 20.65 -3.92
CA GLY A 520 1.67 21.43 -4.61
C GLY A 520 1.28 21.97 -6.00
N ARG A 521 -0.02 21.95 -6.33
CA ARG A 521 -0.59 22.54 -7.55
C ARG A 521 -1.94 23.21 -7.27
N PRO A 522 -1.93 24.50 -6.90
CA PRO A 522 -3.16 25.25 -6.70
C PRO A 522 -3.93 25.44 -7.98
N VAL A 523 -5.25 25.53 -7.80
CA VAL A 523 -6.18 25.93 -8.85
C VAL A 523 -5.83 27.35 -9.28
N THR A 524 -5.89 27.58 -10.59
CA THR A 524 -5.53 28.86 -11.21
C THR A 524 -6.58 29.95 -11.00
N HIS A 525 -7.83 29.54 -10.77
CA HIS A 525 -8.99 30.41 -10.58
C HIS A 525 -9.10 30.92 -9.14
N LEU A 526 -9.55 32.18 -8.96
CA LEU A 526 -9.83 32.83 -7.66
C LEU A 526 -8.73 32.58 -6.61
N GLU A 527 -7.46 32.72 -6.99
CA GLU A 527 -6.31 32.53 -6.09
C GLU A 527 -6.32 31.17 -5.37
N GLY A 528 -6.76 30.09 -6.04
CA GLY A 528 -6.83 28.75 -5.47
C GLY A 528 -8.08 28.47 -4.62
N ARG A 529 -8.96 29.46 -4.44
CA ARG A 529 -10.26 29.32 -3.76
C ARG A 529 -11.34 29.03 -4.79
N GLY A 530 -11.38 27.80 -5.30
CA GLY A 530 -12.46 27.41 -6.21
C GLY A 530 -12.25 26.09 -6.93
N TRP A 531 -13.23 25.77 -7.77
CA TRP A 531 -13.22 24.60 -8.64
C TRP A 531 -12.50 24.93 -9.95
N ARG A 532 -11.73 23.96 -10.45
CA ARG A 532 -10.97 24.09 -11.69
C ARG A 532 -11.92 24.12 -12.89
N GLY A 533 -11.91 25.21 -13.64
CA GLY A 533 -12.90 25.47 -14.71
C GLY A 533 -14.21 26.10 -14.21
N GLY A 534 -14.30 26.47 -12.93
CA GLY A 534 -15.52 27.00 -12.31
C GLY A 534 -16.44 25.91 -11.76
N PHE A 535 -17.41 26.31 -10.92
CA PHE A 535 -18.33 25.37 -10.25
C PHE A 535 -19.15 24.56 -11.26
N LEU A 536 -19.82 25.23 -12.21
CA LEU A 536 -20.67 24.57 -13.22
C LEU A 536 -19.93 23.51 -14.03
N ALA A 537 -18.77 23.84 -14.61
CA ALA A 537 -18.00 22.89 -15.41
C ALA A 537 -17.55 21.69 -14.56
N SER A 538 -17.11 21.92 -13.33
CA SER A 538 -16.71 20.84 -12.43
C SER A 538 -17.88 19.96 -11.96
N THR A 539 -19.07 20.55 -11.80
CA THR A 539 -20.31 19.82 -11.45
C THR A 539 -20.73 18.92 -12.60
N ILE A 540 -20.76 19.45 -13.84
CA ILE A 540 -21.07 18.66 -15.03
C ILE A 540 -20.04 17.54 -15.22
N GLU A 541 -18.75 17.84 -15.04
CA GLU A 541 -17.69 16.83 -15.11
C GLU A 541 -17.91 15.70 -14.08
N GLN A 542 -18.22 16.07 -12.84
CA GLN A 542 -18.45 15.12 -11.76
C GLN A 542 -19.72 14.28 -12.00
N MET A 543 -20.78 14.89 -12.54
CA MET A 543 -22.03 14.22 -12.91
C MET A 543 -21.77 13.18 -14.01
N LEU A 544 -21.13 13.57 -15.11
CA LEU A 544 -20.78 12.66 -16.21
C LEU A 544 -19.91 11.49 -15.73
N LYS A 545 -18.93 11.75 -14.85
CA LYS A 545 -18.09 10.71 -14.28
C LYS A 545 -18.89 9.72 -13.41
N LEU A 546 -19.82 10.21 -12.61
CA LEU A 546 -20.68 9.38 -11.77
C LEU A 546 -21.67 8.57 -12.59
N ASP A 547 -22.23 9.15 -13.66
CA ASP A 547 -23.14 8.47 -14.58
C ASP A 547 -22.45 7.36 -15.37
N LEU A 548 -21.25 7.61 -15.91
CA LEU A 548 -20.42 6.57 -16.54
C LEU A 548 -20.14 5.41 -15.57
N ALA A 549 -19.81 5.72 -14.31
CA ALA A 549 -19.58 4.70 -13.29
C ALA A 549 -20.87 3.95 -12.91
N LYS A 550 -22.02 4.63 -12.90
CA LYS A 550 -23.35 4.04 -12.69
C LYS A 550 -23.67 3.03 -13.79
N TRP A 551 -23.52 3.40 -15.06
CA TRP A 551 -23.78 2.51 -16.19
C TRP A 551 -22.87 1.27 -16.21
N LEU A 552 -21.58 1.43 -15.88
CA LEU A 552 -20.67 0.30 -15.69
C LEU A 552 -21.12 -0.64 -14.55
N LYS A 553 -21.61 -0.09 -13.43
CA LYS A 553 -22.15 -0.89 -12.32
C LYS A 553 -23.40 -1.65 -12.74
N VAL A 554 -24.30 -1.03 -13.50
CA VAL A 554 -25.52 -1.66 -14.05
C VAL A 554 -25.17 -2.82 -14.97
N LEU A 555 -24.24 -2.62 -15.91
CA LEU A 555 -23.77 -3.68 -16.81
C LEU A 555 -23.17 -4.86 -16.04
N ARG A 556 -22.42 -4.58 -14.96
CA ARG A 556 -21.85 -5.61 -14.08
C ARG A 556 -22.92 -6.35 -13.28
N SER A 557 -23.85 -5.64 -12.64
CA SER A 557 -24.88 -6.26 -11.79
C SER A 557 -25.84 -7.13 -12.61
N LEU A 558 -26.12 -6.74 -13.85
CA LEU A 558 -26.96 -7.50 -14.77
C LEU A 558 -26.19 -8.62 -15.50
N LYS A 559 -24.89 -8.81 -15.22
CA LYS A 559 -24.01 -9.81 -15.90
C LYS A 559 -24.05 -9.70 -17.43
N LEU A 560 -24.26 -8.49 -17.94
CA LEU A 560 -24.38 -8.22 -19.38
C LEU A 560 -23.03 -8.10 -20.06
N LEU A 561 -21.96 -7.82 -19.30
CA LEU A 561 -20.63 -7.75 -19.87
C LEU A 561 -20.19 -9.13 -20.39
N PRO A 562 -19.68 -9.22 -21.63
CA PRO A 562 -19.11 -10.46 -22.13
C PRO A 562 -17.92 -10.84 -21.25
N LYS A 563 -17.92 -12.08 -20.76
CA LYS A 563 -16.76 -12.64 -20.05
C LYS A 563 -15.68 -12.95 -21.08
N VAL A 564 -14.77 -12.02 -21.31
CA VAL A 564 -13.61 -12.25 -22.16
C VAL A 564 -12.62 -13.10 -21.37
N HIS A 565 -12.32 -14.32 -21.85
CA HIS A 565 -11.50 -15.33 -21.16
C HIS A 565 -12.00 -15.71 -19.74
N ASP A 566 -13.32 -15.89 -19.59
CA ASP A 566 -13.98 -16.27 -18.33
C ASP A 566 -13.77 -15.30 -17.15
N GLN A 567 -13.33 -14.07 -17.42
CA GLN A 567 -13.08 -13.06 -16.40
C GLN A 567 -13.96 -11.81 -16.52
N ASP A 568 -14.26 -11.23 -15.36
CA ASP A 568 -15.07 -10.03 -15.22
C ASP A 568 -14.17 -8.79 -15.28
N TRP A 569 -14.00 -8.20 -16.47
CA TRP A 569 -13.20 -6.97 -16.68
C TRP A 569 -13.82 -5.71 -16.04
N SER A 570 -15.05 -5.83 -15.55
CA SER A 570 -15.79 -4.75 -14.89
C SER A 570 -15.11 -4.19 -13.64
N SER A 571 -14.38 -5.02 -12.90
CA SER A 571 -13.65 -4.62 -11.70
C SER A 571 -12.50 -3.68 -12.02
N VAL A 572 -11.85 -3.83 -13.17
CA VAL A 572 -10.75 -2.94 -13.60
C VAL A 572 -11.21 -1.48 -13.65
N TRP A 573 -12.46 -1.19 -14.01
CA TRP A 573 -12.94 0.19 -14.09
C TRP A 573 -13.53 0.71 -12.77
N LEU A 574 -14.04 -0.18 -11.91
CA LEU A 574 -14.77 0.17 -10.70
C LEU A 574 -13.91 0.16 -9.43
N GLN A 575 -12.63 -0.20 -9.54
CA GLN A 575 -11.67 -0.18 -8.44
C GLN A 575 -11.37 1.23 -7.94
N LYS A 576 -10.97 1.33 -6.67
CA LYS A 576 -10.40 2.55 -6.10
C LYS A 576 -8.93 2.63 -6.47
N PHE A 577 -8.57 3.65 -7.23
CA PHE A 577 -7.21 3.91 -7.73
C PHE A 577 -6.52 5.08 -7.01
N ASP A 578 -7.15 5.62 -5.98
CA ASP A 578 -6.67 6.73 -5.18
C ASP A 578 -6.23 6.27 -3.78
N GLY A 579 -5.13 6.84 -3.31
CA GLY A 579 -4.69 6.75 -1.92
C GLY A 579 -4.71 8.11 -1.24
N ASN A 580 -4.16 8.19 -0.03
CA ASN A 580 -4.00 9.47 0.67
C ASN A 580 -3.16 10.46 -0.16
N VAL A 581 -2.13 9.95 -0.85
CA VAL A 581 -1.32 10.70 -1.80
C VAL A 581 -1.22 9.93 -3.10
N THR A 582 -1.93 10.37 -4.14
CA THR A 582 -1.91 9.72 -5.47
C THR A 582 -1.02 10.48 -6.44
N ILE A 583 0.12 9.95 -6.84
CA ILE A 583 1.06 10.49 -7.85
C ILE A 583 0.69 9.96 -9.23
N LEU A 584 0.48 10.86 -10.19
CA LEU A 584 0.15 10.51 -11.56
C LEU A 584 1.17 11.12 -12.53
N PRO A 585 1.75 10.33 -13.45
CA PRO A 585 2.59 10.87 -14.51
C PRO A 585 1.82 11.76 -15.49
N LYS A 586 2.57 12.55 -16.25
CA LYS A 586 2.04 13.28 -17.41
C LYS A 586 2.39 12.47 -18.66
N SER A 587 1.48 11.65 -19.13
CA SER A 587 1.65 10.95 -20.39
C SER A 587 1.40 11.89 -21.58
N ASN A 588 2.20 11.75 -22.63
CA ASN A 588 1.91 12.29 -23.95
C ASN A 588 1.18 11.24 -24.78
N LEU A 589 0.49 11.65 -25.85
CA LEU A 589 -0.18 10.70 -26.76
C LEU A 589 0.81 9.70 -27.39
N SER A 590 2.03 10.16 -27.68
CA SER A 590 3.12 9.28 -28.14
C SER A 590 3.39 8.13 -27.17
N ASP A 591 3.20 8.33 -25.86
CA ASP A 591 3.57 7.33 -24.87
C ASP A 591 2.65 6.11 -24.88
N TRP A 592 1.44 6.26 -25.41
CA TRP A 592 0.47 5.17 -25.57
C TRP A 592 0.90 4.16 -26.63
N LEU A 593 1.65 4.59 -27.66
CA LEU A 593 2.17 3.68 -28.69
C LEU A 593 3.27 2.76 -28.17
N TYR A 594 3.96 3.16 -27.10
CA TYR A 594 5.07 2.39 -26.50
C TYR A 594 4.64 1.66 -25.22
N THR A 595 3.36 1.34 -25.09
CA THR A 595 2.85 0.61 -23.92
C THR A 595 3.41 -0.81 -23.83
N ILE A 596 3.74 -1.43 -24.98
CA ILE A 596 4.23 -2.82 -25.13
C ILE A 596 5.60 -2.83 -25.83
N ALA A 597 6.40 -1.79 -25.58
CA ALA A 597 7.74 -1.62 -26.14
C ALA A 597 8.74 -1.26 -25.03
N ASP A 598 9.98 -1.73 -25.17
CA ASP A 598 11.06 -1.41 -24.24
C ASP A 598 11.51 0.05 -24.40
N PRO A 599 11.93 0.73 -23.32
CA PRO A 599 12.33 2.13 -23.38
C PRO A 599 13.82 2.28 -23.73
N ASP A 600 14.12 3.16 -24.69
CA ASP A 600 15.50 3.62 -24.93
C ASP A 600 16.07 4.42 -23.75
N THR A 601 17.40 4.60 -23.69
CA THR A 601 18.10 5.40 -22.67
C THR A 601 17.53 6.81 -22.51
N GLU A 602 17.32 7.52 -23.62
CA GLU A 602 16.74 8.86 -23.62
C GLU A 602 15.28 8.86 -23.15
N ARG A 603 14.52 7.85 -23.58
CA ARG A 603 13.12 7.69 -23.20
C ARG A 603 13.01 7.41 -21.71
N LEU A 604 13.81 6.49 -21.19
CA LEU A 604 13.84 6.16 -19.78
C LEU A 604 14.21 7.38 -18.93
N LYS A 605 15.22 8.14 -19.35
CA LYS A 605 15.58 9.43 -18.71
C LYS A 605 14.39 10.39 -18.66
N LYS A 606 13.63 10.50 -19.75
CA LYS A 606 12.42 11.33 -19.81
C LYS A 606 11.34 10.80 -18.85
N LEU A 607 11.05 9.50 -18.84
CA LEU A 607 10.05 8.88 -17.95
C LEU A 607 10.40 9.08 -16.48
N MET A 608 11.67 8.85 -16.11
CA MET A 608 12.19 9.10 -14.77
C MET A 608 12.07 10.58 -14.38
N SER A 609 12.47 11.51 -15.24
CA SER A 609 12.36 12.94 -14.95
C SER A 609 10.91 13.39 -14.74
N ILE A 610 9.97 12.87 -15.52
CA ILE A 610 8.54 13.15 -15.36
C ILE A 610 8.05 12.59 -14.02
N GLY A 611 8.43 11.36 -13.65
CA GLY A 611 8.11 10.78 -12.35
C GLY A 611 8.59 11.65 -11.18
N GLN A 612 9.83 12.14 -11.25
CA GLN A 612 10.41 13.03 -10.23
C GLN A 612 9.65 14.36 -10.11
N ILE A 613 9.47 15.08 -11.22
CA ILE A 613 8.76 16.37 -11.28
C ILE A 613 7.31 16.24 -10.78
N ARG A 614 6.68 15.07 -10.97
CA ARG A 614 5.32 14.81 -10.46
C ARG A 614 5.29 14.48 -8.97
N THR A 615 6.39 14.01 -8.40
CA THR A 615 6.53 13.64 -6.99
C THR A 615 6.89 14.85 -6.12
N TRP A 616 7.77 15.73 -6.60
CA TRP A 616 8.25 16.89 -5.83
C TRP A 616 7.16 17.75 -5.15
N PRO A 617 6.02 18.08 -5.79
CA PRO A 617 4.97 18.86 -5.16
C PRO A 617 4.28 18.17 -3.98
N LYS A 618 4.39 16.84 -3.88
CA LYS A 618 3.78 16.01 -2.83
C LYS A 618 4.74 15.70 -1.68
N ILE A 619 6.02 16.01 -1.84
CA ILE A 619 7.06 15.69 -0.85
C ILE A 619 6.78 16.36 0.50
N SER A 620 6.26 17.59 0.53
CA SER A 620 5.91 18.25 1.80
C SER A 620 4.87 17.47 2.61
N MET A 621 3.84 16.96 1.94
CA MET A 621 2.78 16.15 2.55
C MET A 621 3.31 14.82 3.08
N ILE A 622 4.09 14.12 2.25
CA ILE A 622 4.71 12.84 2.62
C ILE A 622 5.70 13.03 3.77
N SER A 623 6.53 14.07 3.72
CA SER A 623 7.54 14.38 4.72
C SER A 623 6.93 14.66 6.09
N ASN A 624 5.85 15.44 6.16
CA ASN A 624 5.17 15.75 7.43
C ASN A 624 4.67 14.48 8.13
N ARG A 625 4.04 13.57 7.37
CA ARG A 625 3.56 12.27 7.88
C ARG A 625 4.72 11.37 8.30
N MET A 626 5.69 11.18 7.41
CA MET A 626 6.81 10.27 7.64
C MET A 626 7.73 10.72 8.76
N ARG A 627 7.87 12.03 9.00
CA ARG A 627 8.72 12.56 10.08
C ARG A 627 8.22 12.13 11.46
N ILE A 628 6.90 12.16 11.69
CA ILE A 628 6.29 11.68 12.93
C ILE A 628 6.48 10.16 13.04
N GLU A 629 6.17 9.40 11.99
CA GLU A 629 6.34 7.94 11.96
C GLU A 629 7.79 7.52 12.26
N ALA A 630 8.76 8.15 11.59
CA ALA A 630 10.19 7.87 11.78
C ALA A 630 10.66 8.21 13.21
N SER A 631 10.14 9.27 13.82
CA SER A 631 10.48 9.62 15.21
C SER A 631 9.99 8.57 16.21
N ILE A 632 8.76 8.06 16.02
CA ILE A 632 8.19 6.98 16.84
C ILE A 632 9.02 5.71 16.66
N GLU A 633 9.34 5.34 15.41
CA GLU A 633 10.07 4.12 15.14
C GLU A 633 11.51 4.18 15.66
N LYS A 634 12.20 5.32 15.52
CA LYS A 634 13.53 5.56 16.09
C LYS A 634 13.54 5.30 17.59
N VAL A 635 12.60 5.87 18.34
CA VAL A 635 12.50 5.66 19.78
C VAL A 635 12.18 4.21 20.12
N ARG A 636 11.28 3.55 19.38
CA ARG A 636 10.97 2.12 19.56
C ARG A 636 12.18 1.22 19.34
N ARG A 637 13.03 1.52 18.36
CA ARG A 637 14.28 0.77 18.13
C ARG A 637 15.26 0.98 19.28
N LEU A 638 15.44 2.21 19.76
CA LEU A 638 16.30 2.53 20.91
C LEU A 638 15.85 1.82 22.19
N LEU A 639 14.54 1.85 22.50
CA LEU A 639 14.00 1.19 23.69
C LEU A 639 14.13 -0.34 23.64
N ARG A 640 14.04 -0.95 22.44
CA ARG A 640 14.27 -2.38 22.24
C ARG A 640 15.75 -2.75 22.41
N ALA A 641 16.67 -1.97 21.84
CA ALA A 641 18.10 -2.19 21.98
C ALA A 641 18.57 -2.05 23.44
N ASN A 642 18.01 -1.11 24.19
CA ASN A 642 18.31 -0.95 25.62
C ASN A 642 17.78 -2.13 26.45
N ALA A 643 16.64 -2.72 26.07
CA ALA A 643 16.11 -3.91 26.74
C ALA A 643 16.96 -5.16 26.47
N SER A 644 17.37 -5.40 25.21
CA SER A 644 18.25 -6.52 24.88
C SER A 644 19.60 -6.41 25.59
N ASN A 645 20.18 -5.21 25.69
CA ASN A 645 21.42 -4.98 26.43
C ASN A 645 21.29 -5.22 27.94
N LYS A 646 20.13 -4.90 28.54
CA LYS A 646 19.86 -5.23 29.96
C LYS A 646 19.74 -6.73 30.16
N ASN A 647 19.01 -7.45 29.31
CA ASN A 647 18.87 -8.91 29.41
C ASN A 647 20.22 -9.61 29.20
N ASN A 648 21.03 -9.16 28.25
CA ASN A 648 22.37 -9.72 28.04
C ASN A 648 23.34 -9.43 29.20
N ARG A 649 23.16 -8.32 29.94
CA ARG A 649 23.94 -8.04 31.16
C ARG A 649 23.46 -8.85 32.36
N ALA A 650 22.15 -9.04 32.53
CA ALA A 650 21.59 -9.85 33.59
C ALA A 650 21.93 -11.35 33.41
N GLY A 651 21.87 -11.87 32.18
CA GLY A 651 22.28 -13.25 31.88
C GLY A 651 23.77 -13.52 32.08
N ARG A 652 24.61 -12.47 32.08
CA ARG A 652 26.06 -12.57 32.35
C ARG A 652 26.41 -12.47 33.84
N PHE A 653 25.47 -12.02 34.67
CA PHE A 653 25.62 -11.96 36.13
C PHE A 653 25.11 -13.25 36.79
N ASN A 654 24.05 -13.86 36.27
CA ASN A 654 23.56 -15.16 36.75
C ASN A 654 24.55 -16.32 36.51
N SER A 655 25.39 -16.26 35.46
CA SER A 655 26.41 -17.28 35.25
C SER A 655 27.53 -17.29 36.31
N TYR A 656 27.59 -16.29 37.20
CA TYR A 656 28.57 -16.23 38.28
C TYR A 656 27.99 -16.71 39.62
N SER A 657 26.66 -16.67 39.80
CA SER A 657 25.98 -17.17 41.00
C SER A 657 25.69 -18.68 40.95
N ASP A 658 25.58 -19.26 39.75
CA ASP A 658 25.26 -20.69 39.58
C ASP A 658 26.42 -21.64 39.93
N VAL A 659 27.65 -21.12 40.09
CA VAL A 659 28.84 -21.91 40.47
C VAL A 659 28.90 -22.19 41.98
N GLU A 660 28.23 -21.38 42.81
CA GLU A 660 28.17 -21.60 44.27
C GLU A 660 27.02 -22.54 44.67
N THR A 661 25.92 -22.57 43.92
CA THR A 661 24.75 -23.43 44.19
C THR A 661 24.94 -24.88 43.76
N GLU A 662 25.74 -25.17 42.73
CA GLU A 662 26.06 -26.55 42.32
C GLU A 662 26.92 -27.32 43.35
N LYS A 663 27.66 -26.62 44.22
CA LYS A 663 28.43 -27.26 45.30
C LYS A 663 27.59 -27.65 46.51
N LEU A 664 26.39 -27.09 46.68
CA LEU A 664 25.48 -27.40 47.78
C LEU A 664 24.46 -28.50 47.43
N SER A 665 24.11 -28.69 46.15
CA SER A 665 23.16 -29.72 45.73
C SER A 665 23.77 -31.13 45.69
N GLN A 666 25.08 -31.27 45.45
CA GLN A 666 25.75 -32.57 45.40
C GLN A 666 25.87 -33.28 46.77
N SER A 667 25.62 -32.59 47.89
CA SER A 667 25.63 -33.21 49.22
C SER A 667 24.27 -33.77 49.68
N MET A 668 23.17 -33.54 48.94
CA MET A 668 21.82 -33.94 49.37
C MET A 668 21.20 -35.11 48.57
N GLU A 669 21.78 -35.52 47.44
CA GLU A 669 21.20 -36.58 46.57
C GLU A 669 21.59 -38.03 46.96
N ALA A 670 22.34 -38.24 48.04
CA ALA A 670 22.74 -39.59 48.47
C ALA A 670 21.68 -40.33 49.33
N HIS A 671 20.51 -39.73 49.61
CA HIS A 671 19.62 -40.24 50.67
C HIS A 671 18.20 -40.70 50.27
N ASP A 672 17.78 -40.57 49.00
CA ASP A 672 16.36 -40.82 48.63
C ASP A 672 16.13 -41.84 47.49
N ALA A 673 17.15 -42.61 47.09
CA ALA A 673 17.01 -43.63 46.04
C ALA A 673 16.58 -45.01 46.60
N MET A 674 15.46 -45.09 47.31
CA MET A 674 14.87 -46.40 47.67
C MET A 674 13.39 -46.26 48.05
N ASN A 675 12.49 -46.25 47.05
CA ASN A 675 11.12 -46.80 47.09
C ASN A 675 10.27 -46.22 45.94
N HIS A 676 10.11 -47.00 44.86
CA HIS A 676 8.81 -47.51 44.41
C HIS A 676 8.89 -48.04 42.97
N ALA A 677 8.81 -49.37 42.88
CA ALA A 677 8.45 -50.14 41.70
C ALA A 677 7.01 -50.68 41.85
N ASN A 678 6.43 -51.10 40.72
CA ASN A 678 5.12 -51.76 40.50
C ASN A 678 3.96 -50.75 40.34
N ASN A 679 3.16 -50.71 39.27
CA ASN A 679 2.59 -51.78 38.46
C ASN A 679 2.08 -51.27 37.09
N SER A 680 2.03 -52.18 36.12
CA SER A 680 1.45 -52.12 34.77
C SER A 680 -0.09 -52.27 34.77
N ASP A 681 -0.82 -51.62 33.85
CA ASP A 681 -1.32 -52.22 32.59
C ASP A 681 -2.20 -51.25 31.78
N ALA A 682 -2.40 -51.60 30.50
CA ALA A 682 -2.76 -50.79 29.34
C ALA A 682 -4.18 -50.20 29.23
N GLY A 683 -4.33 -49.16 28.38
CA GLY A 683 -5.59 -48.86 27.69
C GLY A 683 -5.84 -47.39 27.29
N SER A 684 -5.59 -47.07 26.02
CA SER A 684 -6.10 -45.92 25.24
C SER A 684 -6.09 -44.52 25.90
N GLY A 685 -5.07 -43.70 25.58
CA GLY A 685 -5.06 -42.29 26.01
C GLY A 685 -4.14 -41.34 25.25
N ASP A 686 -3.53 -41.76 24.13
CA ASP A 686 -2.42 -41.00 23.52
C ASP A 686 -2.84 -39.78 22.67
N GLU A 687 -4.13 -39.57 22.39
CA GLU A 687 -4.57 -38.33 21.74
C GLU A 687 -4.87 -37.18 22.73
N LEU A 688 -5.13 -37.48 24.00
CA LEU A 688 -5.43 -36.46 25.02
C LEU A 688 -4.17 -35.91 25.71
N VAL A 689 -3.08 -36.68 25.74
CA VAL A 689 -1.77 -36.24 26.28
C VAL A 689 -0.99 -35.38 25.29
N PHE A 690 -1.18 -35.59 23.98
CA PHE A 690 -0.59 -34.73 22.95
C PHE A 690 -1.22 -33.32 22.95
N LEU A 691 -2.51 -33.22 23.29
CA LEU A 691 -3.23 -31.95 23.38
C LEU A 691 -3.05 -31.22 24.73
N SER A 692 -2.72 -31.94 25.82
CA SER A 692 -2.50 -31.33 27.14
C SER A 692 -1.15 -30.62 27.27
N ARG A 693 -0.12 -31.06 26.53
CA ARG A 693 1.21 -30.41 26.52
C ARG A 693 1.27 -29.05 25.80
N ARG A 694 0.18 -28.59 25.17
CA ARG A 694 0.10 -27.23 24.60
C ARG A 694 -0.48 -26.18 25.54
N ARG A 695 -0.91 -26.56 26.75
CA ARG A 695 -1.38 -25.63 27.79
C ARG A 695 -0.59 -25.78 29.10
N VAL A 696 0.73 -25.68 29.02
CA VAL A 696 1.54 -25.41 30.21
C VAL A 696 2.59 -24.35 29.85
N SER A 697 2.15 -23.10 29.86
CA SER A 697 2.99 -21.89 30.03
C SER A 697 2.10 -20.67 30.23
N MET A 698 1.18 -20.75 31.20
CA MET A 698 0.54 -19.56 31.77
C MET A 698 0.84 -19.61 33.27
N PRO A 699 1.63 -18.67 33.83
CA PRO A 699 1.77 -18.54 35.27
C PRO A 699 0.45 -17.99 35.85
N ASP A 700 0.19 -18.36 37.10
CA ASP A 700 -1.09 -18.24 37.81
C ASP A 700 -1.88 -16.93 37.62
N GLY A 701 -3.19 -17.09 37.44
CA GLY A 701 -4.18 -16.05 37.12
C GLY A 701 -4.46 -14.99 38.19
N SER A 702 -3.58 -14.82 39.19
CA SER A 702 -3.70 -13.75 40.19
C SER A 702 -3.03 -12.44 39.76
N PHE A 703 -2.10 -12.48 38.79
CA PHE A 703 -1.36 -11.28 38.34
C PHE A 703 -2.06 -10.52 37.19
N GLN A 704 -2.90 -11.19 36.41
CA GLN A 704 -3.61 -10.60 35.25
C GLN A 704 -4.75 -9.67 35.69
N HIS A 705 -5.42 -10.00 36.80
CA HIS A 705 -6.59 -9.27 37.27
C HIS A 705 -6.28 -7.88 37.85
N LEU A 706 -5.03 -7.65 38.30
CA LEU A 706 -4.50 -6.35 38.73
C LEU A 706 -4.16 -5.46 37.52
N GLN A 707 -3.54 -6.02 36.47
CA GLN A 707 -3.24 -5.28 35.24
C GLN A 707 -4.50 -4.82 34.50
N ASP A 708 -5.59 -5.60 34.51
CA ASP A 708 -6.84 -5.19 33.87
C ASP A 708 -7.53 -4.05 34.63
N LYS A 709 -7.54 -4.07 35.97
CA LYS A 709 -8.09 -2.97 36.77
C LYS A 709 -7.30 -1.67 36.60
N ASP A 710 -5.97 -1.75 36.57
CA ASP A 710 -5.11 -0.60 36.29
C ASP A 710 -5.28 -0.10 34.85
N PHE A 711 -5.44 -1.01 33.88
CA PHE A 711 -5.74 -0.66 32.49
C PHE A 711 -7.09 0.05 32.33
N PHE A 712 -8.16 -0.40 33.00
CA PHE A 712 -9.46 0.27 33.00
C PHE A 712 -9.42 1.62 33.73
N LYS A 713 -8.71 1.71 34.86
CA LYS A 713 -8.50 2.96 35.60
C LYS A 713 -7.73 3.97 34.76
N GLU A 714 -6.70 3.52 34.05
CA GLU A 714 -5.90 4.35 33.16
C GLU A 714 -6.67 4.73 31.88
N GLN A 715 -7.48 3.84 31.31
CA GLN A 715 -8.42 4.18 30.24
C GLN A 715 -9.42 5.25 30.70
N ASN A 716 -9.99 5.13 31.89
CA ASN A 716 -10.92 6.11 32.45
C ASN A 716 -10.24 7.45 32.75
N ARG A 717 -9.00 7.45 33.27
CA ARG A 717 -8.19 8.66 33.43
C ARG A 717 -7.95 9.35 32.08
N ARG A 718 -7.56 8.58 31.06
CA ARG A 718 -7.36 9.06 29.69
C ARG A 718 -8.67 9.56 29.09
N ARG A 719 -9.81 8.91 29.32
CA ARG A 719 -11.14 9.36 28.86
C ARG A 719 -11.52 10.71 29.49
N LYS A 720 -11.29 10.88 30.79
CA LYS A 720 -11.51 12.17 31.50
C LYS A 720 -10.58 13.26 30.97
N PHE A 721 -9.31 12.95 30.71
CA PHE A 721 -8.37 13.89 30.10
C PHE A 721 -8.77 14.28 28.67
N MET A 722 -9.24 13.31 27.87
CA MET A 722 -9.72 13.53 26.51
C MET A 722 -10.92 14.50 26.45
N ALA A 723 -11.82 14.46 27.45
CA ALA A 723 -12.95 15.38 27.52
C ALA A 723 -12.51 16.85 27.55
N GLN A 724 -11.36 17.15 28.18
CA GLN A 724 -10.81 18.51 28.25
C GLN A 724 -10.41 19.10 26.88
N PHE A 725 -10.16 18.26 25.87
CA PHE A 725 -9.83 18.70 24.52
C PHE A 725 -11.04 18.80 23.59
N LEU A 726 -12.10 18.05 23.88
CA LEU A 726 -13.31 17.96 23.05
C LEU A 726 -14.36 19.01 23.43
N ASP A 727 -14.36 19.49 24.67
CA ASP A 727 -15.18 20.63 25.08
C ASP A 727 -14.62 21.91 24.45
N SER A 728 -15.09 22.18 23.23
CA SER A 728 -15.14 23.54 22.73
C SER A 728 -16.29 24.23 23.46
N PRO A 729 -16.06 25.33 24.19
CA PRO A 729 -17.17 26.09 24.75
C PRO A 729 -18.06 26.51 23.58
N LYS A 730 -19.30 26.01 23.58
CA LYS A 730 -20.37 26.54 22.74
C LYS A 730 -20.70 27.92 23.30
N GLU A 731 -19.97 28.94 22.87
CA GLU A 731 -20.45 30.31 23.01
C GLU A 731 -21.60 30.50 22.03
N GLY A 732 -22.79 30.75 22.57
CA GLY A 732 -23.95 31.28 21.85
C GLY A 732 -25.02 30.27 21.42
N ASN A 733 -25.79 29.73 22.37
CA ASN A 733 -27.23 29.97 22.43
C ASN A 733 -27.87 29.15 23.56
N ASN A 734 -28.63 29.86 24.40
CA ASN A 734 -29.51 29.31 25.41
C ASN A 734 -30.52 28.35 24.79
N SER A 735 -30.57 27.10 25.25
CA SER A 735 -31.80 26.45 25.74
C SER A 735 -31.59 24.95 25.98
N THR A 736 -31.98 24.54 27.19
CA THR A 736 -32.43 23.20 27.61
C THR A 736 -31.45 22.03 27.60
N GLN A 737 -31.17 21.59 28.83
CA GLN A 737 -30.50 20.35 29.24
C GLN A 737 -31.21 19.10 28.70
N SER A 738 -30.44 18.13 28.21
CA SER A 738 -30.74 16.71 28.42
C SER A 738 -29.44 15.90 28.36
N SER A 739 -28.95 15.55 29.55
CA SER A 739 -27.85 14.62 29.76
C SER A 739 -28.38 13.19 29.69
N VAL A 740 -28.14 12.48 28.59
CA VAL A 740 -28.37 11.03 28.51
C VAL A 740 -27.06 10.32 28.84
N LEU A 741 -26.94 9.88 30.09
CA LEU A 741 -25.99 8.87 30.53
C LEU A 741 -26.54 7.49 30.12
N PHE A 742 -25.81 6.77 29.28
CA PHE A 742 -26.04 5.35 29.03
C PHE A 742 -25.15 4.56 30.00
N ASP A 743 -25.75 4.04 31.06
CA ASP A 743 -25.22 2.93 31.85
C ASP A 743 -25.79 1.63 31.28
N SER A 744 -24.91 0.69 30.96
CA SER A 744 -25.27 -0.67 30.53
C SER A 744 -24.89 -1.63 31.64
N HIS A 745 -25.87 -2.06 32.42
CA HIS A 745 -25.81 -3.31 33.18
C HIS A 745 -26.98 -4.21 32.77
N SER A 746 -26.61 -5.46 32.54
CA SER A 746 -27.41 -6.66 32.34
C SER A 746 -28.51 -6.82 33.39
N ASP A 747 -29.67 -7.36 32.96
CA ASP A 747 -30.28 -8.51 33.62
C ASP A 747 -31.33 -9.17 32.70
N ASP A 748 -31.31 -10.50 32.72
CA ASP A 748 -32.23 -11.43 32.08
C ASP A 748 -33.60 -11.43 32.78
N SER A 749 -34.70 -11.49 32.02
CA SER A 749 -35.73 -12.55 32.14
C SER A 749 -37.06 -12.22 31.42
N ASP A 750 -37.59 -13.26 30.78
CA ASP A 750 -39.01 -13.64 30.65
C ASP A 750 -40.04 -12.83 29.84
N SER A 751 -40.27 -13.36 28.64
CA SER A 751 -41.56 -13.93 28.17
C SER A 751 -42.75 -13.04 27.73
N HIS A 752 -43.40 -13.55 26.67
CA HIS A 752 -44.77 -13.30 26.19
C HIS A 752 -45.07 -12.14 25.21
N SER A 753 -45.06 -12.52 23.92
CA SER A 753 -46.15 -12.40 22.93
C SER A 753 -47.15 -11.24 23.01
N LEU A 754 -47.25 -10.45 21.94
CA LEU A 754 -48.45 -10.21 21.09
C LEU A 754 -48.29 -8.94 20.24
N PHE A 755 -48.26 -9.09 18.91
CA PHE A 755 -48.83 -8.11 17.96
C PHE A 755 -50.34 -8.47 17.79
N PRO A 756 -51.26 -7.60 17.33
CA PRO A 756 -51.06 -6.54 16.32
C PRO A 756 -51.93 -5.25 16.44
N SER A 757 -51.81 -4.43 15.39
CA SER A 757 -52.82 -3.55 14.76
C SER A 757 -53.09 -2.12 15.27
N SER A 758 -52.98 -1.22 14.30
CA SER A 758 -53.36 0.20 14.16
C SER A 758 -54.87 0.47 14.41
N PRO A 759 -55.34 1.74 14.50
CA PRO A 759 -55.64 2.50 13.27
C PRO A 759 -55.52 4.04 13.33
N GLU A 760 -55.33 4.58 12.12
CA GLU A 760 -56.05 5.72 11.49
C GLU A 760 -55.70 7.21 11.73
N ASP A 761 -55.58 7.83 10.56
CA ASP A 761 -55.43 9.24 10.17
C ASP A 761 -56.60 10.14 10.61
N TYR A 762 -56.30 11.44 10.77
CA TYR A 762 -57.15 12.53 10.24
C TYR A 762 -56.29 13.79 9.96
N SER A 763 -56.32 14.21 8.69
CA SER A 763 -56.39 15.58 8.11
C SER A 763 -56.13 16.80 9.02
N GLN A 764 -55.61 17.97 8.61
CA GLN A 764 -55.82 18.77 7.40
C GLN A 764 -55.08 20.12 7.61
N HIS A 765 -54.45 20.69 6.58
CA HIS A 765 -54.69 22.07 6.08
C HIS A 765 -53.48 22.70 5.34
N HIS A 766 -53.76 22.97 4.06
CA HIS A 766 -53.30 24.01 3.12
C HIS A 766 -51.82 24.19 2.77
#